data_AF-A0A8J4D2G2-F1
#
_entry.id   AF-A0A8J4D2G2-F1
#
_cell.length_a   1.000
_cell.length_b   1.000
_cell.length_c   1.000
_cell.angle_alpha   90.00
_cell.angle_beta   90.00
_cell.angle_gamma   90.00
#
_symmetry.space_group_name_H-M   'P 1'
#
loop_
_entity.id
_entity.type
_entity.pdbx_description
1 polymer ?
#
loop_
_entity_poly.entity_id
_entity_poly.type
_entity_poly.pdbx_seq_one_letter_code
_entity_poly.pdbx_strand_id
1 'polypeptide(L)'
;MVLFRCKGARFSVVTRLLAVAVLTAGWCYQGSGAAQTCPREPPGMGVLIPWYIGPWDTAAYNKLASYGPRCGIYAIVVGDSSGPPTHDFPLYTTGFSTLYNSGIQLYGYVHTMSNVAAHQARPQADVIAEINSWFDNFGSLLLGIFFDEVDGATVNVDPSTYYGALAMAVHNRSAQAFVVFNPGSKISCSLAQLSDIYVRFESYASVWATEYAAGATCDCPRVSSCALLIHGQSAVVSPPGDIRTNLTQLVNQAAGRKFSYMYVTNDVMPNPWDTLASYFGTFMDIVAPPKPPPPAPKPPPSPPPSPPPPRPSPAPPPRSPSPKPPALKPSPPPSPKPSLPKPPPFQPPSTKTSPPKSASPSPPPSPPPSSSGVWRPSGALRWQWQLSGGDFRAMLQTKPQVIDVDVDMASTLLAQAAEIGINRSTFKLICYFSVGTFEPFRVEADKKRGISWAALEQQLGGSAVPGPLYLSYMEPPFSEELWFAIDRADTRSLLVSQVMITRMRSAVAAGCDGIEMDNVDTYDNVPVTAGTRGVTQAQQLSYNAALLDAAHGLRLSAGLKNALDLLGKNFADGRAVATEYDWFLNERCWEFDECSMYGTNIKWDAAVFGVEYCDARQAFGAGARNLRPECVCPLTYGPTPGGGAAGSRPTLNWLIKNVALNAVGLDCREYCTRPGVNCTAPAGGNVNLCVRNTPNNLCPLYNVTAA
;
A
#
# COMPACT_ATOMS: atom_id res chain seq x y z
N MET A 1 49.13 5.54 -14.35
CA MET A 1 50.51 5.84 -13.92
C MET A 1 50.46 6.01 -12.41
N VAL A 2 51.13 5.28 -11.53
CA VAL A 2 52.25 4.31 -11.58
C VAL A 2 52.01 3.40 -10.34
N LEU A 3 51.82 2.08 -10.42
CA LEU A 3 52.77 0.97 -10.65
C LEU A 3 53.77 0.70 -9.49
N PHE A 4 53.98 -0.61 -9.26
CA PHE A 4 55.12 -1.29 -8.60
C PHE A 4 55.07 -1.49 -7.07
N ARG A 5 55.63 -2.55 -6.47
CA ARG A 5 55.99 -3.95 -6.83
C ARG A 5 56.36 -4.64 -5.49
N CYS A 6 56.24 -5.97 -5.43
CA CYS A 6 56.57 -6.81 -4.28
C CYS A 6 58.05 -6.79 -3.83
N LYS A 7 58.31 -6.91 -2.51
CA LYS A 7 59.13 -7.97 -1.85
C LYS A 7 59.40 -7.66 -0.37
N GLY A 8 59.42 -8.71 0.47
CA GLY A 8 60.34 -8.78 1.63
C GLY A 8 59.70 -9.11 2.99
N ALA A 9 59.89 -10.35 3.43
CA ALA A 9 59.42 -10.93 4.69
C ALA A 9 60.17 -10.44 5.96
N ARG A 10 59.50 -10.52 7.11
CA ARG A 10 60.00 -11.12 8.37
C ARG A 10 58.84 -11.36 9.35
N PHE A 11 58.77 -12.58 9.89
CA PHE A 11 57.77 -13.07 10.83
C PHE A 11 57.92 -12.43 12.23
N SER A 12 56.80 -12.05 12.86
CA SER A 12 56.53 -12.36 14.28
C SER A 12 55.07 -12.10 14.65
N VAL A 13 54.41 -13.15 15.17
CA VAL A 13 53.31 -13.14 16.15
C VAL A 13 51.88 -12.75 15.68
N VAL A 14 51.00 -13.77 15.67
CA VAL A 14 49.52 -13.75 15.95
C VAL A 14 48.66 -13.12 14.82
N THR A 15 47.79 -13.81 14.07
CA THR A 15 46.76 -14.79 14.44
C THR A 15 46.40 -15.64 13.20
N ARG A 16 46.08 -16.91 13.43
CA ARG A 16 45.61 -17.88 12.42
C ARG A 16 44.22 -17.52 11.91
N LEU A 17 43.97 -17.71 10.62
CA LEU A 17 42.92 -18.63 10.14
C LEU A 17 43.17 -18.95 8.66
N LEU A 18 43.64 -20.18 8.45
CA LEU A 18 43.83 -20.81 7.15
C LEU A 18 42.57 -21.63 6.85
N ALA A 19 41.98 -21.35 5.70
CA ALA A 19 40.98 -22.18 5.06
C ALA A 19 41.56 -23.56 4.71
N VAL A 20 40.75 -24.62 4.83
CA VAL A 20 40.84 -25.79 3.96
C VAL A 20 39.42 -26.20 3.58
N ALA A 21 39.23 -26.30 2.26
CA ALA A 21 38.00 -26.65 1.57
C ALA A 21 37.55 -28.10 1.79
N VAL A 22 36.24 -28.33 1.75
CA VAL A 22 35.64 -29.60 1.34
C VAL A 22 34.57 -29.29 0.29
N LEU A 23 34.68 -29.97 -0.85
CA LEU A 23 33.84 -29.87 -2.04
C LEU A 23 32.74 -30.95 -2.03
N THR A 24 31.58 -30.60 -2.64
CA THR A 24 30.48 -31.43 -3.20
C THR A 24 29.47 -32.04 -2.21
N ALA A 25 28.14 -32.06 -2.42
CA ALA A 25 27.30 -31.75 -3.58
C ALA A 25 25.83 -31.46 -3.14
N GLY A 26 25.15 -30.59 -3.91
CA GLY A 26 23.76 -30.80 -4.34
C GLY A 26 22.62 -30.28 -3.43
N TRP A 27 22.07 -29.12 -3.76
CA TRP A 27 20.78 -28.96 -4.47
C TRP A 27 20.73 -27.52 -4.99
N CYS A 28 20.62 -27.35 -6.31
CA CYS A 28 20.58 -26.05 -6.96
C CYS A 28 19.25 -25.35 -6.67
N TYR A 29 19.27 -24.34 -5.80
CA TYR A 29 18.37 -23.20 -5.91
C TYR A 29 19.14 -22.14 -6.71
N GLN A 30 18.73 -21.88 -7.96
CA GLN A 30 19.27 -20.75 -8.72
C GLN A 30 18.74 -19.45 -8.10
N GLY A 31 19.49 -18.92 -7.13
CA GLY A 31 19.34 -17.58 -6.61
C GLY A 31 20.57 -16.74 -6.97
N SER A 32 20.33 -15.44 -7.21
CA SER A 32 21.30 -14.35 -7.42
C SER A 32 22.00 -14.25 -8.80
N GLY A 33 21.29 -13.65 -9.76
CA GLY A 33 21.97 -12.81 -10.75
C GLY A 33 22.57 -11.60 -10.01
N ALA A 34 23.83 -11.29 -10.27
CA ALA A 34 24.45 -10.07 -9.78
C ALA A 34 23.60 -8.85 -10.24
N ALA A 35 23.30 -7.92 -9.33
CA ALA A 35 22.61 -6.69 -9.68
C ALA A 35 23.29 -6.02 -10.87
N GLN A 36 22.54 -5.69 -11.91
CA GLN A 36 23.07 -5.07 -13.10
C GLN A 36 23.65 -3.69 -12.73
N THR A 37 24.95 -3.49 -12.93
CA THR A 37 25.61 -2.21 -12.60
C THR A 37 25.46 -1.22 -13.75
N CYS A 38 24.48 -0.33 -13.66
CA CYS A 38 24.35 0.81 -14.58
C CYS A 38 25.28 1.98 -14.19
N PRO A 39 25.77 2.78 -15.15
CA PRO A 39 26.47 4.04 -14.86
C PRO A 39 25.60 4.98 -14.03
N ARG A 40 26.20 5.78 -13.15
CA ARG A 40 25.46 6.76 -12.31
C ARG A 40 24.98 7.98 -13.09
N GLU A 41 25.66 8.33 -14.17
CA GLU A 41 25.23 9.38 -15.10
C GLU A 41 24.85 8.74 -16.44
N PRO A 42 23.89 9.32 -17.18
CA PRO A 42 23.46 8.75 -18.44
C PRO A 42 24.56 8.94 -19.50
N PRO A 43 24.83 7.93 -20.35
CA PRO A 43 25.78 8.07 -21.46
C PRO A 43 25.26 8.99 -22.60
N GLY A 44 24.02 9.44 -22.51
CA GLY A 44 23.31 10.30 -23.45
C GLY A 44 22.18 11.04 -22.73
N MET A 45 21.05 11.24 -23.39
CA MET A 45 19.85 11.76 -22.71
C MET A 45 19.34 10.73 -21.71
N GLY A 46 19.37 11.07 -20.42
CA GLY A 46 18.77 10.27 -19.35
C GLY A 46 17.28 10.54 -19.19
N VAL A 47 16.60 9.61 -18.52
CA VAL A 47 15.19 9.76 -18.13
C VAL A 47 15.13 10.07 -16.65
N LEU A 48 14.87 11.32 -16.28
CA LEU A 48 14.53 11.70 -14.90
C LEU A 48 13.01 11.74 -14.79
N ILE A 49 12.42 10.69 -14.21
CA ILE A 49 10.98 10.49 -14.16
C ILE A 49 10.45 10.73 -12.74
N PRO A 50 9.60 11.76 -12.53
CA PRO A 50 8.73 11.86 -11.37
C PRO A 50 7.83 10.62 -11.31
N TRP A 51 8.16 9.67 -10.43
CA TRP A 51 7.46 8.39 -10.33
C TRP A 51 6.51 8.43 -9.15
N TYR A 52 5.48 9.26 -9.25
CA TYR A 52 4.48 9.46 -8.20
C TYR A 52 3.35 8.42 -8.29
N ILE A 53 3.69 7.28 -8.88
CA ILE A 53 2.88 6.07 -8.95
C ILE A 53 3.24 5.20 -7.75
N GLY A 54 2.24 4.85 -6.95
CA GLY A 54 2.44 4.03 -5.75
C GLY A 54 2.82 2.59 -6.08
N PRO A 55 3.59 1.91 -5.20
CA PRO A 55 4.07 0.53 -5.40
C PRO A 55 2.96 -0.52 -5.52
N TRP A 56 1.70 -0.18 -5.22
CA TRP A 56 0.53 -1.03 -5.46
C TRP A 56 0.17 -1.16 -6.94
N ASP A 57 0.53 -0.19 -7.80
CA ASP A 57 0.41 -0.36 -9.26
C ASP A 57 1.59 -1.18 -9.80
N THR A 58 1.51 -2.48 -9.52
CA THR A 58 2.52 -3.45 -9.94
C THR A 58 2.68 -3.51 -11.45
N ALA A 59 1.64 -3.19 -12.23
CA ALA A 59 1.70 -3.16 -13.68
C ALA A 59 2.58 -2.01 -14.18
N ALA A 60 2.41 -0.80 -13.63
CA ALA A 60 3.26 0.34 -13.94
C ALA A 60 4.72 0.10 -13.50
N TYR A 61 4.94 -0.43 -12.29
CA TYR A 61 6.29 -0.74 -11.79
C TYR A 61 6.99 -1.78 -12.68
N ASN A 62 6.30 -2.86 -13.05
CA ASN A 62 6.82 -3.86 -13.96
C ASN A 62 7.07 -3.28 -15.37
N LYS A 63 6.22 -2.36 -15.82
CA LYS A 63 6.39 -1.69 -17.11
C LYS A 63 7.66 -0.83 -17.13
N LEU A 64 7.89 -0.01 -16.10
CA LEU A 64 9.13 0.77 -16.01
C LEU A 64 10.35 -0.14 -15.84
N ALA A 65 10.28 -1.14 -14.95
CA ALA A 65 11.35 -2.12 -14.72
C ALA A 65 11.76 -2.87 -16.00
N SER A 66 10.84 -3.10 -16.93
CA SER A 66 11.16 -3.71 -18.22
C SER A 66 12.16 -2.91 -19.08
N TYR A 67 12.29 -1.60 -18.84
CA TYR A 67 13.28 -0.73 -19.48
C TYR A 67 14.58 -0.61 -18.69
N GLY A 68 14.60 -1.02 -17.41
CA GLY A 68 15.76 -0.94 -16.52
C GLY A 68 17.07 -1.48 -17.11
N PRO A 69 17.06 -2.64 -17.84
CA PRO A 69 18.28 -3.17 -18.44
C PRO A 69 18.95 -2.27 -19.48
N ARG A 70 18.29 -1.20 -19.94
CA ARG A 70 18.83 -0.22 -20.89
C ARG A 70 19.74 0.82 -20.21
N CYS A 71 19.69 0.95 -18.87
CA CYS A 71 20.39 1.96 -18.07
C CYS A 71 20.01 3.43 -18.42
N GLY A 72 20.35 4.37 -17.55
CA GLY A 72 20.07 5.80 -17.75
C GLY A 72 18.64 6.23 -17.40
N ILE A 73 17.97 5.47 -16.53
CA ILE A 73 16.62 5.76 -16.03
C ILE A 73 16.71 6.04 -14.52
N TYR A 74 16.14 7.17 -14.12
CA TYR A 74 16.24 7.77 -12.81
C TYR A 74 14.84 8.08 -12.29
N ALA A 75 14.32 7.24 -11.40
CA ALA A 75 12.98 7.42 -10.85
C ALA A 75 13.03 8.20 -9.54
N ILE A 76 12.25 9.27 -9.47
CA ILE A 76 12.00 10.02 -8.23
C ILE A 76 10.84 9.32 -7.53
N VAL A 77 11.14 8.58 -6.48
CA VAL A 77 10.17 7.80 -5.72
C VAL A 77 9.66 8.59 -4.53
N VAL A 78 8.36 8.45 -4.25
CA VAL A 78 7.67 9.14 -3.16
C VAL A 78 6.96 8.13 -2.27
N GLY A 79 6.90 8.43 -0.98
CA GLY A 79 6.10 7.71 0.00
C GLY A 79 4.64 8.16 0.03
N ASP A 80 3.96 7.84 1.11
CA ASP A 80 2.51 8.01 1.28
C ASP A 80 2.06 9.47 1.50
N SER A 81 2.99 10.36 1.83
CA SER A 81 2.72 11.72 2.30
C SER A 81 3.68 12.78 1.71
N SER A 82 3.97 12.74 0.41
CA SER A 82 4.88 13.70 -0.26
C SER A 82 6.26 13.79 0.39
N GLY A 83 6.83 12.64 0.74
CA GLY A 83 8.09 12.50 1.46
C GLY A 83 8.52 11.03 1.56
N PRO A 84 9.38 10.64 2.50
CA PRO A 84 9.68 9.23 2.76
C PRO A 84 8.43 8.46 3.22
N PRO A 85 8.32 7.15 2.90
CA PRO A 85 7.30 6.30 3.49
C PRO A 85 7.28 6.40 5.01
N THR A 86 6.09 6.61 5.57
CA THR A 86 5.85 6.63 7.02
C THR A 86 5.33 5.29 7.53
N HIS A 87 4.87 4.44 6.60
CA HIS A 87 4.31 3.11 6.81
C HIS A 87 4.55 2.20 5.59
N ASP A 88 4.08 0.94 5.67
CA ASP A 88 4.25 -0.10 4.65
C ASP A 88 5.64 -0.24 4.04
N PHE A 89 6.66 -0.06 4.86
CA PHE A 89 8.05 -0.24 4.43
C PHE A 89 8.25 -1.52 3.59
N PRO A 90 7.66 -2.70 3.89
CA PRO A 90 7.77 -3.86 3.02
C PRO A 90 7.22 -3.67 1.58
N LEU A 91 6.08 -2.99 1.41
CA LEU A 91 5.48 -2.73 0.10
C LEU A 91 6.37 -1.77 -0.70
N TYR A 92 6.77 -0.66 -0.08
CA TYR A 92 7.69 0.31 -0.70
C TYR A 92 9.04 -0.32 -1.00
N THR A 93 9.61 -1.10 -0.08
CA THR A 93 10.85 -1.85 -0.30
C THR A 93 10.69 -2.81 -1.48
N THR A 94 9.55 -3.48 -1.63
CA THR A 94 9.29 -4.39 -2.76
C THR A 94 9.21 -3.65 -4.08
N GLY A 95 8.44 -2.56 -4.15
CA GLY A 95 8.34 -1.73 -5.35
C GLY A 95 9.68 -1.11 -5.73
N PHE A 96 10.37 -0.49 -4.77
CA PHE A 96 11.68 0.13 -5.00
C PHE A 96 12.73 -0.91 -5.37
N SER A 97 12.72 -2.09 -4.74
CA SER A 97 13.60 -3.19 -5.12
C SER A 97 13.30 -3.69 -6.55
N THR A 98 12.04 -3.70 -6.96
CA THR A 98 11.66 -4.09 -8.33
C THR A 98 12.31 -3.15 -9.36
N LEU A 99 12.24 -1.84 -9.12
CA LEU A 99 12.88 -0.85 -9.98
C LEU A 99 14.41 -0.95 -9.89
N TYR A 100 14.96 -0.91 -8.68
CA TYR A 100 16.40 -0.96 -8.42
C TYR A 100 17.07 -2.19 -9.03
N ASN A 101 16.53 -3.38 -8.77
CA ASN A 101 17.09 -4.64 -9.27
C ASN A 101 17.01 -4.76 -10.79
N SER A 102 16.11 -4.02 -11.45
CA SER A 102 16.02 -3.97 -12.91
C SER A 102 17.08 -3.06 -13.55
N GLY A 103 17.80 -2.24 -12.77
CA GLY A 103 18.80 -1.28 -13.25
C GLY A 103 18.34 0.18 -13.25
N ILE A 104 17.17 0.49 -12.66
CA ILE A 104 16.69 1.86 -12.49
C ILE A 104 17.31 2.46 -11.23
N GLN A 105 17.78 3.70 -11.32
CA GLN A 105 18.35 4.42 -10.20
C GLN A 105 17.29 5.27 -9.50
N LEU A 106 17.30 5.31 -8.17
CA LEU A 106 16.20 5.90 -7.39
C LEU A 106 16.64 7.16 -6.64
N TYR A 107 15.79 8.18 -6.65
CA TYR A 107 15.91 9.38 -5.81
C TYR A 107 14.73 9.43 -4.84
N GLY A 108 14.99 9.62 -3.54
CA GLY A 108 13.92 9.85 -2.57
C GLY A 108 13.40 11.29 -2.65
N TYR A 109 12.09 11.47 -2.78
CA TYR A 109 11.44 12.78 -2.84
C TYR A 109 11.35 13.47 -1.46
N VAL A 110 11.66 14.76 -1.40
CA VAL A 110 11.49 15.63 -0.23
C VAL A 110 11.06 17.02 -0.68
N HIS A 111 9.93 17.53 -0.20
CA HIS A 111 9.50 18.90 -0.52
C HIS A 111 10.05 19.93 0.49
N THR A 112 10.32 21.16 0.06
CA THR A 112 11.07 22.13 0.87
C THR A 112 10.28 23.35 1.32
N MET A 113 9.02 23.52 0.87
CA MET A 113 8.18 24.66 1.24
C MET A 113 7.06 24.31 2.22
N SER A 114 6.84 25.18 3.20
CA SER A 114 5.64 25.14 4.05
C SER A 114 4.51 25.98 3.45
N ASN A 115 4.86 26.97 2.64
CA ASN A 115 3.92 27.77 1.86
C ASN A 115 4.61 28.30 0.60
N VAL A 116 4.35 27.64 -0.53
CA VAL A 116 4.91 28.00 -1.84
C VAL A 116 4.51 29.42 -2.26
N ALA A 117 3.24 29.79 -2.07
CA ALA A 117 2.73 31.11 -2.47
C ALA A 117 3.36 32.27 -1.68
N ALA A 118 3.76 32.01 -0.43
CA ALA A 118 4.44 32.99 0.42
C ALA A 118 5.97 32.88 0.35
N HIS A 119 6.54 32.03 -0.53
CA HIS A 119 7.98 31.77 -0.61
C HIS A 119 8.57 31.36 0.76
N GLN A 120 7.82 30.61 1.57
CA GLN A 120 8.20 30.24 2.93
C GLN A 120 8.72 28.80 2.99
N ALA A 121 10.03 28.67 3.24
CA ALA A 121 10.70 27.39 3.42
C ALA A 121 10.27 26.68 4.71
N ARG A 122 10.21 25.34 4.66
CA ARG A 122 10.02 24.49 5.85
C ARG A 122 11.16 24.69 6.85
N PRO A 123 10.96 24.36 8.13
CA PRO A 123 12.07 24.27 9.08
C PRO A 123 13.13 23.28 8.60
N GLN A 124 14.39 23.72 8.56
CA GLN A 124 15.51 22.91 8.06
C GLN A 124 15.64 21.55 8.79
N ALA A 125 15.33 21.52 10.09
CA ALA A 125 15.39 20.31 10.90
C ALA A 125 14.42 19.22 10.41
N ASP A 126 13.21 19.61 9.99
CA ASP A 126 12.18 18.68 9.53
C ASP A 126 12.58 18.06 8.18
N VAL A 127 13.09 18.89 7.27
CA VAL A 127 13.60 18.42 5.97
C VAL A 127 14.80 17.49 6.16
N ILE A 128 15.71 17.79 7.08
CA ILE A 128 16.84 16.90 7.43
C ILE A 128 16.35 15.58 8.04
N ALA A 129 15.29 15.60 8.86
CA ALA A 129 14.71 14.37 9.40
C ALA A 129 14.14 13.46 8.30
N GLU A 130 13.54 14.03 7.25
CA GLU A 130 13.06 13.26 6.09
C GLU A 130 14.20 12.69 5.24
N ILE A 131 15.27 13.47 5.00
CA ILE A 131 16.51 12.97 4.38
C ILE A 131 17.03 11.75 5.14
N ASN A 132 17.10 11.87 6.47
CA ASN A 132 17.56 10.77 7.33
C ASN A 132 16.67 9.54 7.18
N SER A 133 15.35 9.70 7.25
CA SER A 133 14.38 8.62 7.08
C SER A 133 14.54 7.89 5.74
N TRP A 134 14.76 8.61 4.63
CA TRP A 134 15.04 8.01 3.34
C TRP A 134 16.27 7.10 3.38
N PHE A 135 17.39 7.59 3.92
CA PHE A 135 18.61 6.80 3.99
C PHE A 135 18.55 5.67 5.01
N ASP A 136 17.90 5.88 6.15
CA ASP A 136 17.75 4.87 7.21
C ASP A 136 16.95 3.66 6.71
N ASN A 137 15.90 3.90 5.91
CA ASN A 137 15.00 2.84 5.45
C ASN A 137 15.34 2.29 4.07
N PHE A 138 15.87 3.12 3.17
CA PHE A 138 16.03 2.78 1.75
C PHE A 138 17.43 3.13 1.20
N GLY A 139 18.38 3.54 2.02
CA GLY A 139 19.68 4.04 1.56
C GLY A 139 20.49 3.09 0.67
N SER A 140 20.26 1.77 0.77
CA SER A 140 20.88 0.78 -0.12
C SER A 140 20.28 0.73 -1.53
N LEU A 141 19.06 1.26 -1.72
CA LEU A 141 18.34 1.32 -2.98
C LEU A 141 18.42 2.71 -3.63
N LEU A 142 18.81 3.75 -2.86
CA LEU A 142 18.83 5.14 -3.32
C LEU A 142 20.18 5.53 -3.94
N LEU A 143 20.11 6.24 -5.07
CA LEU A 143 21.21 6.99 -5.65
C LEU A 143 21.37 8.37 -4.99
N GLY A 144 20.29 8.94 -4.43
CA GLY A 144 20.32 10.27 -3.84
C GLY A 144 18.96 10.77 -3.36
N ILE A 145 18.85 12.09 -3.18
CA ILE A 145 17.62 12.79 -2.78
C ILE A 145 17.24 13.83 -3.83
N PHE A 146 15.94 13.91 -4.10
CA PHE A 146 15.30 14.93 -4.91
C PHE A 146 14.56 15.92 -4.01
N PHE A 147 14.97 17.18 -4.07
CA PHE A 147 14.31 18.27 -3.36
C PHE A 147 13.35 18.99 -4.28
N ASP A 148 12.08 18.99 -3.92
CA ASP A 148 11.04 19.73 -4.63
C ASP A 148 10.80 21.12 -4.04
N GLU A 149 10.17 21.97 -4.85
CA GLU A 149 9.79 23.34 -4.50
C GLU A 149 11.01 24.23 -4.15
N VAL A 150 12.15 23.98 -4.79
CA VAL A 150 13.39 24.74 -4.54
C VAL A 150 13.20 26.19 -5.01
N ASP A 151 13.52 27.13 -4.14
CA ASP A 151 13.27 28.55 -4.41
C ASP A 151 14.48 29.41 -4.07
N GLY A 152 14.88 30.24 -5.04
CA GLY A 152 15.98 31.19 -4.91
C GLY A 152 15.62 32.49 -4.18
N ALA A 153 14.38 32.64 -3.70
CA ALA A 153 13.85 33.87 -3.13
C ALA A 153 13.05 33.66 -1.82
N THR A 154 13.42 32.66 -1.03
CA THR A 154 12.76 32.36 0.26
C THR A 154 12.71 33.57 1.20
N VAL A 155 11.59 33.78 1.89
CA VAL A 155 11.39 34.97 2.76
C VAL A 155 11.92 34.80 4.18
N ASN A 156 11.99 33.56 4.67
CA ASN A 156 12.28 33.25 6.07
C ASN A 156 13.69 32.69 6.32
N VAL A 157 14.44 32.36 5.26
CA VAL A 157 15.81 31.83 5.32
C VAL A 157 16.62 32.36 4.14
N ASP A 158 17.95 32.37 4.24
CA ASP A 158 18.82 32.58 3.08
C ASP A 158 18.86 31.30 2.22
N PRO A 159 18.49 31.34 0.92
CA PRO A 159 18.42 30.15 0.08
C PRO A 159 19.75 29.40 -0.01
N SER A 160 20.87 30.10 -0.22
CA SER A 160 22.17 29.44 -0.43
C SER A 160 22.63 28.70 0.82
N THR A 161 22.41 29.30 2.00
CA THR A 161 22.70 28.69 3.30
C THR A 161 21.79 27.49 3.57
N TYR A 162 20.48 27.65 3.35
CA TYR A 162 19.49 26.62 3.61
C TYR A 162 19.71 25.37 2.73
N TYR A 163 19.71 25.54 1.40
CA TYR A 163 19.89 24.43 0.47
C TYR A 163 21.31 23.84 0.52
N GLY A 164 22.32 24.66 0.84
CA GLY A 164 23.68 24.18 1.12
C GLY A 164 23.73 23.23 2.33
N ALA A 165 22.99 23.55 3.40
CA ALA A 165 22.88 22.68 4.56
C ALA A 165 22.14 21.36 4.23
N LEU A 166 21.10 21.41 3.39
CA LEU A 166 20.39 20.20 2.94
C LEU A 166 21.29 19.31 2.07
N ALA A 167 22.02 19.88 1.11
CA ALA A 167 22.99 19.14 0.29
C ALA A 167 24.07 18.48 1.16
N MET A 168 24.62 19.20 2.14
CA MET A 168 25.56 18.62 3.11
C MET A 168 24.93 17.48 3.92
N ALA A 169 23.67 17.60 4.34
CA ALA A 169 22.97 16.55 5.07
C ALA A 169 22.86 15.25 4.25
N VAL A 170 22.57 15.35 2.94
CA VAL A 170 22.58 14.21 2.02
C VAL A 170 23.98 13.57 1.94
N HIS A 171 25.02 14.38 1.72
CA HIS A 171 26.39 13.86 1.60
C HIS A 171 26.95 13.28 2.91
N ASN A 172 26.48 13.75 4.07
CA ASN A 172 26.82 13.17 5.37
C ASN A 172 26.24 11.77 5.55
N ARG A 173 25.09 11.47 4.95
CA ARG A 173 24.49 10.12 4.94
C ARG A 173 25.17 9.21 3.93
N SER A 174 25.54 9.75 2.77
CA SER A 174 26.32 9.04 1.77
C SER A 174 27.13 10.04 0.95
N ALA A 175 28.46 10.00 1.09
CA ALA A 175 29.37 10.91 0.37
C ALA A 175 29.29 10.77 -1.16
N GLN A 176 28.63 9.72 -1.65
CA GLN A 176 28.41 9.45 -3.07
C GLN A 176 26.96 9.64 -3.51
N ALA A 177 26.07 10.04 -2.60
CA ALA A 177 24.68 10.32 -2.96
C ALA A 177 24.60 11.60 -3.79
N PHE A 178 23.73 11.56 -4.78
CA PHE A 178 23.42 12.70 -5.63
C PHE A 178 22.37 13.59 -4.96
N VAL A 179 22.44 14.89 -5.23
CA VAL A 179 21.48 15.91 -4.84
C VAL A 179 20.79 16.42 -6.10
N VAL A 180 19.46 16.33 -6.15
CA VAL A 180 18.66 16.85 -7.25
C VAL A 180 17.80 18.01 -6.75
N PHE A 181 17.88 19.18 -7.37
CA PHE A 181 17.05 20.34 -7.05
C PHE A 181 15.98 20.56 -8.10
N ASN A 182 14.73 20.68 -7.67
CA ASN A 182 13.62 21.04 -8.54
C ASN A 182 13.01 22.41 -8.18
N PRO A 183 13.48 23.48 -8.83
CA PRO A 183 12.81 24.77 -8.81
C PRO A 183 11.74 24.93 -9.91
N GLY A 184 11.62 23.97 -10.83
CA GLY A 184 10.80 24.06 -12.04
C GLY A 184 11.16 25.21 -13.02
N SER A 185 12.12 26.06 -12.67
CA SER A 185 12.38 27.34 -13.31
C SER A 185 13.84 27.80 -13.13
N LYS A 186 14.18 29.02 -13.57
CA LYS A 186 15.56 29.53 -13.44
C LYS A 186 15.83 30.02 -12.02
N ILE A 187 16.89 29.47 -11.42
CA ILE A 187 17.51 30.00 -10.20
C ILE A 187 18.93 30.53 -10.47
N SER A 188 19.58 31.13 -9.47
CA SER A 188 20.97 31.62 -9.60
C SER A 188 21.95 30.46 -9.79
N CYS A 189 23.06 30.70 -10.52
CA CYS A 189 24.07 29.67 -10.74
C CYS A 189 24.73 29.18 -9.46
N SER A 190 24.93 30.07 -8.48
CA SER A 190 25.50 29.69 -7.19
C SER A 190 24.61 28.69 -6.44
N LEU A 191 23.29 28.86 -6.52
CA LEU A 191 22.35 27.94 -5.89
C LEU A 191 22.25 26.62 -6.67
N ALA A 192 22.15 26.68 -8.01
CA ALA A 192 22.09 25.48 -8.86
C ALA A 192 23.35 24.59 -8.71
N GLN A 193 24.52 25.18 -8.46
CA GLN A 193 25.79 24.46 -8.28
C GLN A 193 25.90 23.71 -6.94
N LEU A 194 24.93 23.83 -6.04
CA LEU A 194 24.84 23.01 -4.82
C LEU A 194 24.19 21.64 -5.08
N SER A 195 23.76 21.37 -6.31
CA SER A 195 23.14 20.10 -6.72
C SER A 195 23.93 19.44 -7.84
N ASP A 196 23.79 18.12 -7.99
CA ASP A 196 24.32 17.35 -9.11
C ASP A 196 23.39 17.41 -10.33
N ILE A 197 22.09 17.53 -10.09
CA ILE A 197 21.07 17.71 -11.13
C ILE A 197 20.15 18.85 -10.70
N TYR A 198 19.83 19.77 -11.60
CA TYR A 198 18.76 20.72 -11.32
C TYR A 198 17.73 20.79 -12.46
N VAL A 199 16.46 20.71 -12.08
CA VAL A 199 15.32 20.77 -13.00
C VAL A 199 15.11 22.22 -13.41
N ARG A 200 15.61 22.57 -14.59
CA ARG A 200 15.63 23.95 -15.08
C ARG A 200 14.27 24.35 -15.68
N PHE A 201 13.45 23.38 -16.05
CA PHE A 201 12.13 23.59 -16.63
C PHE A 201 11.19 22.48 -16.20
N GLU A 202 10.05 22.86 -15.63
CA GLU A 202 8.91 22.00 -15.35
C GLU A 202 7.63 22.77 -15.69
N SER A 203 7.00 22.44 -16.82
CA SER A 203 5.76 23.11 -17.24
C SER A 203 5.05 22.36 -18.36
N TYR A 204 3.95 22.93 -18.83
CA TYR A 204 3.21 22.46 -20.00
C TYR A 204 4.07 22.48 -21.27
N ALA A 205 3.89 21.48 -22.12
CA ALA A 205 4.52 21.40 -23.43
C ALA A 205 4.24 22.64 -24.31
N SER A 206 3.07 23.26 -24.13
CA SER A 206 2.64 24.45 -24.87
C SER A 206 3.52 25.67 -24.64
N VAL A 207 4.19 25.77 -23.48
CA VAL A 207 5.03 26.93 -23.13
C VAL A 207 6.52 26.67 -23.32
N TRP A 208 6.94 25.43 -23.62
CA TRP A 208 8.34 25.07 -23.82
C TRP A 208 9.06 25.95 -24.84
N ALA A 209 8.43 26.19 -25.98
CA ALA A 209 9.02 26.98 -27.05
C ALA A 209 9.12 28.48 -26.71
N THR A 210 8.19 28.99 -25.88
CA THR A 210 8.11 30.41 -25.52
C THR A 210 8.97 30.75 -24.31
N GLU A 211 8.97 29.91 -23.28
CA GLU A 211 9.74 30.11 -22.05
C GLU A 211 11.20 29.67 -22.18
N TYR A 212 11.49 28.80 -23.14
CA TYR A 212 12.84 28.36 -23.47
C TYR A 212 13.09 28.52 -24.98
N ALA A 213 13.53 29.72 -25.35
CA ALA A 213 13.70 30.11 -26.75
C ALA A 213 14.76 29.25 -27.50
N ALA A 214 14.66 29.24 -28.83
CA ALA A 214 15.67 28.61 -29.68
C ALA A 214 17.04 29.27 -29.46
N GLY A 215 18.06 28.46 -29.15
CA GLY A 215 19.42 28.93 -28.85
C GLY A 215 19.70 29.18 -27.37
N ALA A 216 18.69 29.19 -26.49
CA ALA A 216 18.91 29.15 -25.06
C ALA A 216 19.57 27.81 -24.69
N THR A 217 20.67 27.86 -23.94
CA THR A 217 21.31 26.68 -23.37
C THR A 217 21.05 26.63 -21.90
N CYS A 218 21.11 25.44 -21.31
CA CYS A 218 21.09 25.35 -19.87
C CYS A 218 22.32 26.04 -19.26
N ASP A 219 22.08 27.19 -18.64
CA ASP A 219 23.09 28.02 -17.99
C ASP A 219 23.59 27.35 -16.68
N CYS A 220 24.75 27.78 -16.19
CA CYS A 220 25.37 27.35 -14.93
C CYS A 220 26.11 25.99 -14.84
N PRO A 221 26.51 25.29 -15.93
CA PRO A 221 27.21 24.01 -15.78
C PRO A 221 28.65 24.23 -15.30
N ARG A 222 28.96 23.63 -14.13
CA ARG A 222 30.34 23.25 -13.74
C ARG A 222 30.38 21.86 -13.12
N VAL A 223 29.31 21.48 -12.42
CA VAL A 223 29.12 20.18 -11.76
C VAL A 223 27.66 19.69 -11.85
N SER A 224 26.70 20.60 -12.08
CA SER A 224 25.29 20.24 -12.21
C SER A 224 24.87 19.97 -13.65
N SER A 225 24.09 18.90 -13.84
CA SER A 225 23.45 18.52 -15.09
C SER A 225 21.99 18.98 -15.13
N CYS A 226 21.49 19.44 -16.27
CA CYS A 226 20.14 19.98 -16.34
C CYS A 226 19.08 18.94 -16.68
N ALA A 227 17.93 19.07 -16.03
CA ALA A 227 16.74 18.26 -16.29
C ALA A 227 15.55 19.10 -16.79
N LEU A 228 14.74 18.48 -17.64
CA LEU A 228 13.54 19.03 -18.27
C LEU A 228 12.35 18.11 -18.00
N LEU A 229 11.30 18.62 -17.38
CA LEU A 229 10.05 17.89 -17.13
C LEU A 229 8.93 18.56 -17.92
N ILE A 230 8.28 17.83 -18.82
CA ILE A 230 7.19 18.35 -19.66
C ILE A 230 5.93 17.54 -19.41
N HIS A 231 4.83 18.24 -19.13
CA HIS A 231 3.50 17.64 -19.06
C HIS A 231 2.52 18.27 -20.06
N GLY A 232 1.33 17.69 -20.21
CA GLY A 232 0.31 18.13 -21.16
C GLY A 232 0.72 18.00 -22.63
N GLN A 233 1.75 17.21 -22.95
CA GLN A 233 2.14 16.94 -24.33
C GLN A 233 1.12 15.97 -24.95
N SER A 234 0.23 16.48 -25.79
CA SER A 234 -0.80 15.69 -26.46
C SER A 234 -0.21 14.54 -27.28
N ALA A 235 -0.89 13.39 -27.26
CA ALA A 235 -0.62 12.27 -28.17
C ALA A 235 -1.09 12.56 -29.61
N VAL A 236 -2.05 13.48 -29.76
CA VAL A 236 -2.54 13.96 -31.06
C VAL A 236 -1.78 15.23 -31.43
N VAL A 237 -0.99 15.16 -32.51
CA VAL A 237 -0.17 16.27 -33.00
C VAL A 237 -0.93 17.06 -34.07
N SER A 238 -0.87 18.39 -34.02
CA SER A 238 -1.45 19.28 -35.03
C SER A 238 -0.37 20.20 -35.63
N PRO A 239 -0.21 20.28 -36.97
CA PRO A 239 -0.95 19.54 -38.00
C PRO A 239 -0.75 18.01 -37.87
N PRO A 240 -1.65 17.17 -38.44
CA PRO A 240 -1.63 15.73 -38.23
C PRO A 240 -0.23 15.14 -38.45
N GLY A 241 0.34 14.60 -37.37
CA GLY A 241 1.71 14.09 -37.35
C GLY A 241 1.86 12.94 -36.36
N ASP A 242 2.93 12.17 -36.53
CA ASP A 242 3.26 11.05 -35.65
C ASP A 242 3.87 11.57 -34.33
N ILE A 243 3.29 11.16 -33.20
CA ILE A 243 3.79 11.48 -31.85
C ILE A 243 5.26 11.11 -31.68
N ARG A 244 5.75 10.02 -32.31
CA ARG A 244 7.17 9.65 -32.27
C ARG A 244 8.05 10.74 -32.88
N THR A 245 7.62 11.34 -33.99
CA THR A 245 8.36 12.43 -34.64
C THR A 245 8.40 13.67 -33.75
N ASN A 246 7.27 14.04 -33.15
CA ASN A 246 7.19 15.17 -32.23
C ASN A 246 8.08 14.97 -30.98
N LEU A 247 7.98 13.80 -30.33
CA LEU A 247 8.84 13.46 -29.20
C LEU A 247 10.33 13.47 -29.60
N THR A 248 10.70 12.91 -30.76
CA THR A 248 12.08 12.93 -31.26
C THR A 248 12.59 14.36 -31.47
N GLN A 249 11.74 15.26 -31.98
CA GLN A 249 12.09 16.68 -32.10
C GLN A 249 12.31 17.32 -30.74
N LEU A 250 11.45 17.04 -29.75
CA LEU A 250 11.63 17.54 -28.37
C LEU A 250 12.94 17.03 -27.75
N VAL A 251 13.26 15.73 -27.91
CA VAL A 251 14.54 15.16 -27.42
C VAL A 251 15.74 15.86 -28.08
N ASN A 252 15.71 16.04 -29.40
CA ASN A 252 16.78 16.70 -30.14
C ASN A 252 16.92 18.18 -29.75
N GLN A 253 15.81 18.88 -29.50
CA GLN A 253 15.83 20.26 -29.00
C GLN A 253 16.43 20.32 -27.60
N ALA A 254 16.00 19.45 -26.68
CA ALA A 254 16.54 19.39 -25.32
C ALA A 254 18.05 19.11 -25.33
N ALA A 255 18.50 18.12 -26.11
CA ALA A 255 19.92 17.79 -26.27
C ALA A 255 20.72 18.96 -26.89
N GLY A 256 20.19 19.61 -27.93
CA GLY A 256 20.79 20.80 -28.54
C GLY A 256 20.94 21.97 -27.56
N ARG A 257 20.03 22.05 -26.58
CA ARG A 257 20.00 23.05 -25.50
C ARG A 257 20.76 22.61 -24.24
N LYS A 258 21.54 21.51 -24.32
CA LYS A 258 22.41 20.99 -23.26
C LYS A 258 21.69 20.43 -22.02
N PHE A 259 20.44 19.97 -22.19
CA PHE A 259 19.81 19.13 -21.17
C PHE A 259 20.40 17.72 -21.19
N SER A 260 20.58 17.13 -20.01
CA SER A 260 21.10 15.78 -19.83
C SER A 260 20.02 14.80 -19.40
N TYR A 261 18.89 15.29 -18.88
CA TYR A 261 17.76 14.49 -18.44
C TYR A 261 16.44 15.06 -18.96
N MET A 262 15.49 14.18 -19.28
CA MET A 262 14.14 14.61 -19.60
C MET A 262 13.06 13.58 -19.24
N TYR A 263 11.84 14.07 -19.02
CA TYR A 263 10.63 13.26 -19.04
C TYR A 263 9.47 14.03 -19.68
N VAL A 264 8.63 13.33 -20.44
CA VAL A 264 7.51 13.91 -21.19
C VAL A 264 6.27 13.06 -21.00
N THR A 265 5.16 13.69 -20.61
CA THR A 265 3.88 13.03 -20.39
C THR A 265 2.70 13.82 -20.98
N ASN A 266 1.62 13.11 -21.32
CA ASN A 266 0.36 13.71 -21.74
C ASN A 266 -0.62 13.95 -20.58
N ASP A 267 -0.20 13.61 -19.37
CA ASP A 267 -0.94 13.92 -18.15
C ASP A 267 -0.91 15.42 -17.84
N VAL A 268 -1.81 15.88 -16.98
CA VAL A 268 -2.04 17.30 -16.70
C VAL A 268 -2.16 17.56 -15.20
N MET A 269 -2.23 18.84 -14.82
CA MET A 269 -2.43 19.24 -13.42
C MET A 269 -3.75 18.64 -12.85
N PRO A 270 -3.84 18.38 -11.54
CA PRO A 270 -2.94 18.85 -10.48
C PRO A 270 -1.67 18.02 -10.27
N ASN A 271 -1.59 16.80 -10.80
CA ASN A 271 -0.44 15.92 -10.60
C ASN A 271 -0.12 15.16 -11.90
N PRO A 272 0.67 15.73 -12.82
CA PRO A 272 0.94 15.11 -14.11
C PRO A 272 1.90 13.89 -14.03
N TRP A 273 2.21 13.42 -12.83
CA TRP A 273 3.27 12.47 -12.55
C TRP A 273 2.74 11.14 -11.97
N ASP A 274 1.42 10.99 -11.81
CA ASP A 274 0.77 9.81 -11.22
C ASP A 274 0.15 8.83 -12.22
N THR A 275 0.27 9.10 -13.52
CA THR A 275 -0.09 8.14 -14.57
C THR A 275 0.99 7.97 -15.63
N LEU A 276 1.00 6.80 -16.27
CA LEU A 276 1.84 6.55 -17.44
C LEU A 276 1.25 7.24 -18.67
N ALA A 277 2.09 7.97 -19.39
CA ALA A 277 1.70 8.55 -20.67
C ALA A 277 1.17 7.47 -21.64
N SER A 278 0.14 7.79 -22.40
CA SER A 278 -0.42 6.91 -23.44
C SER A 278 0.63 6.46 -24.48
N TYR A 279 1.67 7.27 -24.69
CA TYR A 279 2.82 7.00 -25.54
C TYR A 279 4.10 6.64 -24.76
N PHE A 280 4.00 6.25 -23.48
CA PHE A 280 5.16 5.98 -22.61
C PHE A 280 6.19 5.06 -23.28
N GLY A 281 5.75 3.97 -23.91
CA GLY A 281 6.65 3.06 -24.61
C GLY A 281 7.38 3.73 -25.79
N THR A 282 6.68 4.56 -26.57
CA THR A 282 7.26 5.33 -27.67
C THR A 282 8.31 6.31 -27.16
N PHE A 283 8.02 7.03 -26.08
CA PHE A 283 8.98 7.93 -25.43
C PHE A 283 10.22 7.15 -25.00
N MET A 284 10.06 6.08 -24.21
CA MET A 284 11.17 5.29 -23.70
C MET A 284 12.04 4.68 -24.80
N ASP A 285 11.46 4.26 -25.93
CA ASP A 285 12.21 3.76 -27.07
C ASP A 285 13.05 4.83 -27.80
N ILE A 286 12.69 6.11 -27.67
CA ILE A 286 13.46 7.23 -28.22
C ILE A 286 14.63 7.59 -27.30
N VAL A 287 14.38 7.76 -26.00
CA VAL A 287 15.40 8.25 -25.05
C VAL A 287 16.30 7.14 -24.49
N ALA A 288 15.77 5.93 -24.34
CA ALA A 288 16.51 4.76 -23.86
C ALA A 288 16.37 3.63 -24.88
N PRO A 289 17.01 3.70 -26.06
CA PRO A 289 16.88 2.66 -27.09
C PRO A 289 17.47 1.31 -26.63
N PRO A 290 17.00 0.17 -27.18
CA PRO A 290 17.58 -1.13 -26.89
C PRO A 290 19.07 -1.15 -27.22
N LYS A 291 19.88 -1.83 -26.39
CA LYS A 291 21.30 -2.02 -26.67
C LYS A 291 21.45 -2.69 -28.05
N PRO A 292 22.32 -2.18 -28.94
CA PRO A 292 22.57 -2.83 -30.23
C PRO A 292 22.99 -4.29 -30.01
N PRO A 293 22.54 -5.23 -30.86
CA PRO A 293 23.00 -6.61 -30.77
C PRO A 293 24.53 -6.64 -30.90
N PRO A 294 25.22 -7.55 -30.19
CA PRO A 294 26.65 -7.70 -30.33
C PRO A 294 27.01 -7.91 -31.82
N PRO A 295 28.13 -7.34 -32.30
CA PRO A 295 28.52 -7.51 -33.69
C PRO A 295 28.60 -9.00 -34.01
N ALA A 296 28.02 -9.39 -35.15
CA ALA A 296 28.03 -10.78 -35.60
C ALA A 296 29.47 -11.32 -35.55
N PRO A 297 29.67 -12.56 -35.07
CA PRO A 297 31.00 -13.16 -35.04
C PRO A 297 31.61 -13.09 -36.44
N LYS A 298 32.84 -12.55 -36.54
CA LYS A 298 33.57 -12.53 -37.81
C LYS A 298 33.56 -13.95 -38.38
N PRO A 299 33.28 -14.11 -39.70
CA PRO A 299 33.36 -15.42 -40.32
C PRO A 299 34.76 -16.01 -40.04
N PRO A 300 34.84 -17.32 -39.74
CA PRO A 300 36.13 -17.96 -39.49
C PRO A 300 37.07 -17.70 -40.68
N PRO A 301 38.37 -17.47 -40.45
CA PRO A 301 39.32 -17.30 -41.54
C PRO A 301 39.24 -18.53 -42.45
N SER A 302 39.21 -18.29 -43.76
CA SER A 302 39.18 -19.35 -44.76
C SER A 302 40.27 -20.39 -44.47
N PRO A 303 39.96 -21.70 -44.57
CA PRO A 303 40.97 -22.73 -44.33
C PRO A 303 42.15 -22.53 -45.31
N PRO A 304 43.40 -22.74 -44.86
CA PRO A 304 44.53 -22.72 -45.77
C PRO A 304 44.35 -23.78 -46.87
N PRO A 305 44.83 -23.54 -48.10
CA PRO A 305 44.65 -24.47 -49.21
C PRO A 305 45.23 -25.85 -48.88
N SER A 306 44.45 -26.89 -49.17
CA SER A 306 44.81 -28.28 -48.94
C SER A 306 46.11 -28.66 -49.68
N PRO A 307 47.01 -29.46 -49.06
CA PRO A 307 48.17 -30.00 -49.76
C PRO A 307 47.74 -31.00 -50.86
N PRO A 308 48.54 -31.15 -51.93
CA PRO A 308 48.20 -32.02 -53.06
C PRO A 308 48.16 -33.51 -52.65
N PRO A 309 47.34 -34.32 -53.34
CA PRO A 309 47.05 -35.69 -52.92
C PRO A 309 48.24 -36.64 -53.17
N PRO A 310 48.50 -37.62 -52.29
CA PRO A 310 49.41 -38.71 -52.57
C PRO A 310 48.82 -39.71 -53.58
N ARG A 311 49.71 -40.26 -54.41
CA ARG A 311 49.46 -41.22 -55.51
C ARG A 311 49.05 -42.62 -54.98
N PRO A 312 48.22 -43.38 -55.71
CA PRO A 312 47.52 -44.56 -55.17
C PRO A 312 48.26 -45.89 -55.40
N SER A 313 47.92 -46.91 -54.58
CA SER A 313 47.75 -48.36 -54.89
C SER A 313 47.88 -49.24 -53.62
N PRO A 314 47.47 -50.54 -53.59
CA PRO A 314 46.32 -51.22 -54.21
C PRO A 314 45.52 -52.09 -53.19
N ALA A 315 44.53 -52.82 -53.74
CA ALA A 315 43.36 -53.49 -53.16
C ALA A 315 43.58 -54.72 -52.20
N PRO A 316 42.51 -55.21 -51.52
CA PRO A 316 42.57 -56.10 -50.34
C PRO A 316 42.38 -57.60 -50.66
N PRO A 317 42.62 -58.52 -49.71
CA PRO A 317 42.16 -59.91 -49.83
C PRO A 317 40.92 -60.23 -48.96
N PRO A 318 40.22 -61.36 -49.20
CA PRO A 318 38.81 -61.54 -48.83
C PRO A 318 38.51 -62.60 -47.74
N ARG A 319 37.30 -62.46 -47.13
CA ARG A 319 36.33 -63.46 -46.57
C ARG A 319 36.60 -64.23 -45.24
N SER A 320 35.69 -63.99 -44.27
CA SER A 320 34.70 -64.88 -43.54
C SER A 320 35.09 -66.33 -43.13
N PRO A 321 34.56 -66.96 -42.03
CA PRO A 321 33.15 -66.94 -41.55
C PRO A 321 32.89 -67.02 -40.00
N SER A 322 31.65 -66.74 -39.56
CA SER A 322 31.04 -67.11 -38.23
C SER A 322 30.43 -68.53 -38.30
N PRO A 323 30.16 -69.36 -37.23
CA PRO A 323 29.38 -69.05 -35.99
C PRO A 323 29.64 -69.89 -34.66
N LYS A 324 28.96 -69.48 -33.54
CA LYS A 324 28.49 -70.06 -32.20
C LYS A 324 28.62 -71.59 -31.86
N PRO A 325 28.38 -72.16 -30.60
CA PRO A 325 27.87 -71.67 -29.27
C PRO A 325 28.56 -72.33 -27.98
N PRO A 326 27.92 -72.69 -26.81
CA PRO A 326 27.95 -72.03 -25.46
C PRO A 326 28.38 -72.90 -24.21
N ALA A 327 28.11 -72.38 -22.98
CA ALA A 327 27.99 -73.01 -21.61
C ALA A 327 29.22 -72.88 -20.65
N LEU A 328 29.19 -72.77 -19.30
CA LEU A 328 28.23 -72.46 -18.19
C LEU A 328 29.08 -72.35 -16.87
N LYS A 329 28.77 -71.37 -15.97
CA LYS A 329 28.88 -71.23 -14.46
C LYS A 329 29.88 -72.08 -13.61
N PRO A 330 30.31 -71.67 -12.36
CA PRO A 330 29.52 -70.98 -11.31
C PRO A 330 30.25 -69.92 -10.41
N SER A 331 29.47 -69.27 -9.53
CA SER A 331 29.87 -68.26 -8.52
C SER A 331 30.19 -68.85 -7.13
N PRO A 332 30.93 -68.11 -6.28
CA PRO A 332 30.78 -68.16 -4.82
C PRO A 332 30.57 -66.77 -4.15
N PRO A 333 30.17 -66.72 -2.85
CA PRO A 333 29.38 -65.63 -2.24
C PRO A 333 30.18 -64.58 -1.44
N PRO A 334 29.57 -63.42 -1.07
CA PRO A 334 30.19 -62.42 -0.18
C PRO A 334 29.84 -62.66 1.31
N SER A 335 30.71 -62.19 2.20
CA SER A 335 30.63 -62.29 3.67
C SER A 335 30.94 -60.93 4.34
N PRO A 336 30.58 -60.71 5.63
CA PRO A 336 29.78 -59.54 6.03
C PRO A 336 30.51 -58.43 6.82
N LYS A 337 29.82 -57.28 6.93
CA LYS A 337 30.16 -56.08 7.72
C LYS A 337 30.07 -56.30 9.25
N PRO A 338 30.93 -55.63 10.06
CA PRO A 338 30.73 -55.45 11.50
C PRO A 338 30.04 -54.12 11.86
N SER A 339 29.44 -54.07 13.06
CA SER A 339 28.57 -53.03 13.60
C SER A 339 29.00 -52.52 15.00
N LEU A 340 28.50 -51.32 15.36
CA LEU A 340 28.27 -50.69 16.71
C LEU A 340 29.50 -50.06 17.43
N PRO A 341 29.35 -49.08 18.38
CA PRO A 341 28.20 -48.84 19.28
C PRO A 341 27.75 -47.37 19.59
N LYS A 342 26.66 -47.27 20.36
CA LYS A 342 25.89 -46.09 20.83
C LYS A 342 26.34 -45.64 22.25
N PRO A 343 26.30 -44.34 22.62
CA PRO A 343 26.49 -43.88 24.01
C PRO A 343 25.17 -43.62 24.80
N PRO A 344 25.23 -43.56 26.15
CA PRO A 344 24.09 -43.74 27.07
C PRO A 344 23.51 -42.42 27.67
N PRO A 345 22.38 -42.48 28.43
CA PRO A 345 21.68 -41.31 28.98
C PRO A 345 22.05 -41.02 30.46
N PHE A 346 21.82 -39.79 30.93
CA PHE A 346 21.95 -39.42 32.36
C PHE A 346 20.85 -38.46 32.86
N GLN A 347 20.41 -38.69 34.10
CA GLN A 347 19.39 -37.97 34.89
C GLN A 347 20.00 -37.46 36.25
N PRO A 348 19.30 -36.63 37.07
CA PRO A 348 19.87 -35.60 37.96
C PRO A 348 20.01 -36.00 39.45
N PRO A 349 20.59 -35.11 40.32
CA PRO A 349 19.96 -34.80 41.62
C PRO A 349 20.18 -33.35 42.17
N SER A 350 19.62 -33.11 43.37
CA SER A 350 19.11 -31.86 43.98
C SER A 350 19.90 -31.23 45.16
N THR A 351 19.70 -29.90 45.34
CA THR A 351 19.70 -29.02 46.57
C THR A 351 20.92 -28.91 47.53
N LYS A 352 21.44 -27.66 47.75
CA LYS A 352 21.25 -26.80 48.96
C LYS A 352 22.21 -25.58 49.03
N THR A 353 21.66 -24.48 49.61
CA THR A 353 22.25 -23.36 50.41
C THR A 353 23.03 -22.18 49.77
N SER A 354 22.51 -20.96 50.02
CA SER A 354 23.09 -19.60 49.81
C SER A 354 23.83 -19.09 51.07
N PRO A 355 24.73 -18.07 51.01
CA PRO A 355 24.37 -16.64 51.27
C PRO A 355 25.27 -15.61 50.49
N PRO A 356 25.33 -14.28 50.78
CA PRO A 356 24.54 -13.23 50.12
C PRO A 356 25.31 -12.07 49.42
N LYS A 357 24.57 -11.35 48.55
CA LYS A 357 24.67 -9.93 48.09
C LYS A 357 26.00 -9.36 47.53
N SER A 358 25.97 -9.03 46.22
CA SER A 358 26.37 -7.71 45.71
C SER A 358 25.49 -7.36 44.51
N ALA A 359 24.92 -6.16 44.54
CA ALA A 359 23.93 -5.67 43.56
C ALA A 359 24.62 -5.21 42.27
N SER A 360 24.15 -5.74 41.14
CA SER A 360 24.44 -5.21 39.80
C SER A 360 23.19 -4.47 39.32
N PRO A 361 23.30 -3.28 38.69
CA PRO A 361 22.15 -2.45 38.35
C PRO A 361 21.28 -3.15 37.29
N SER A 362 19.97 -3.21 37.55
CA SER A 362 18.98 -3.69 36.59
C SER A 362 19.04 -2.87 35.30
N PRO A 363 18.89 -3.49 34.11
CA PRO A 363 18.65 -2.74 32.90
C PRO A 363 17.37 -1.91 33.06
N PRO A 364 17.32 -0.69 32.48
CA PRO A 364 16.12 0.14 32.55
C PRO A 364 14.92 -0.64 32.01
N PRO A 365 13.71 -0.44 32.58
CA PRO A 365 12.51 -1.10 32.10
C PRO A 365 12.37 -0.80 30.60
N SER A 366 12.22 -1.86 29.81
CA SER A 366 11.96 -1.72 28.38
C SER A 366 10.78 -0.76 28.20
N PRO A 367 10.89 0.26 27.33
CA PRO A 367 9.75 1.10 27.02
C PRO A 367 8.59 0.20 26.57
N PRO A 368 7.32 0.56 26.91
CA PRO A 368 6.18 -0.24 26.49
C PRO A 368 6.23 -0.39 24.96
N PRO A 369 5.85 -1.57 24.41
CA PRO A 369 5.92 -1.77 22.98
C PRO A 369 5.04 -0.72 22.30
N SER A 370 5.69 0.14 21.50
CA SER A 370 5.02 0.94 20.49
C SER A 370 4.31 -0.03 19.56
N SER A 371 2.98 -0.15 19.63
CA SER A 371 2.22 -1.08 18.80
C SER A 371 2.24 -0.60 17.35
N SER A 372 3.20 -1.10 16.59
CA SER A 372 3.43 -0.88 15.17
C SER A 372 2.47 -1.68 14.28
N GLY A 373 1.20 -1.84 14.69
CA GLY A 373 0.21 -2.68 14.00
C GLY A 373 -1.15 -2.02 13.91
N VAL A 374 -1.91 -2.39 12.88
CA VAL A 374 -3.32 -2.03 12.71
C VAL A 374 -4.11 -2.41 13.96
N TRP A 375 -4.96 -1.51 14.44
CA TRP A 375 -5.77 -1.74 15.64
C TRP A 375 -6.83 -2.82 15.37
N ARG A 376 -6.79 -3.91 16.14
CA ARG A 376 -7.78 -5.02 16.07
C ARG A 376 -8.50 -5.14 17.41
N PRO A 377 -9.67 -4.51 17.59
CA PRO A 377 -10.40 -4.59 18.84
C PRO A 377 -10.93 -6.00 19.09
N SER A 378 -10.89 -6.40 20.36
CA SER A 378 -11.37 -7.69 20.85
C SER A 378 -12.14 -7.51 22.15
N GLY A 379 -13.01 -8.46 22.45
CA GLY A 379 -13.76 -8.49 23.70
C GLY A 379 -14.82 -7.39 23.84
N ALA A 380 -15.22 -7.19 25.09
CA ALA A 380 -16.27 -6.26 25.47
C ALA A 380 -15.76 -4.81 25.50
N LEU A 381 -16.32 -3.95 24.66
CA LEU A 381 -15.97 -2.55 24.52
C LEU A 381 -17.21 -1.68 24.67
N ARG A 382 -17.07 -0.57 25.39
CA ARG A 382 -18.10 0.47 25.42
C ARG A 382 -17.95 1.35 24.20
N TRP A 383 -18.99 1.46 23.38
CA TRP A 383 -18.88 2.17 22.12
C TRP A 383 -20.08 3.08 21.85
N GLN A 384 -19.87 4.07 20.99
CA GLN A 384 -20.90 4.99 20.53
C GLN A 384 -20.72 5.23 19.04
N TRP A 385 -21.86 5.35 18.35
CA TRP A 385 -21.92 5.58 16.90
C TRP A 385 -22.85 6.75 16.65
N GLN A 386 -22.36 7.82 16.03
CA GLN A 386 -23.15 9.02 15.78
C GLN A 386 -22.71 9.69 14.46
N LEU A 387 -23.46 9.41 13.39
CA LEU A 387 -23.14 9.90 12.05
C LEU A 387 -23.83 11.24 11.70
N SER A 388 -24.62 11.81 12.61
CA SER A 388 -25.23 13.13 12.40
C SER A 388 -25.49 13.89 13.72
N GLY A 389 -26.12 15.07 13.64
CA GLY A 389 -26.55 15.85 14.81
C GLY A 389 -25.54 16.89 15.34
N GLY A 390 -24.27 16.83 14.94
CA GLY A 390 -23.26 17.89 15.13
C GLY A 390 -22.83 18.23 16.57
N ASP A 391 -23.62 17.87 17.59
CA ASP A 391 -23.27 17.95 19.01
C ASP A 391 -23.03 16.54 19.57
N PHE A 392 -21.79 16.32 19.98
CA PHE A 392 -21.26 15.07 20.51
C PHE A 392 -21.06 15.11 22.02
N ARG A 393 -21.27 16.27 22.69
CA ARG A 393 -20.95 16.42 24.13
C ARG A 393 -21.68 15.41 25.00
N ALA A 394 -22.97 15.17 24.73
CA ALA A 394 -23.76 14.19 25.46
C ALA A 394 -23.23 12.76 25.26
N MET A 395 -22.82 12.41 24.04
CA MET A 395 -22.24 11.11 23.70
C MET A 395 -20.87 10.93 24.37
N LEU A 396 -20.02 11.95 24.32
CA LEU A 396 -18.71 11.96 24.96
C LEU A 396 -18.80 11.79 26.50
N GLN A 397 -19.83 12.35 27.14
CA GLN A 397 -20.07 12.17 28.58
C GLN A 397 -20.37 10.72 28.96
N THR A 398 -20.83 9.89 28.02
CA THR A 398 -20.94 8.44 28.25
C THR A 398 -19.60 7.74 28.18
N LYS A 399 -18.45 8.44 28.16
CA LYS A 399 -17.05 7.94 28.15
C LYS A 399 -16.85 6.64 27.35
N PRO A 400 -17.22 6.60 26.06
CA PRO A 400 -16.99 5.43 25.22
C PRO A 400 -15.49 5.11 25.09
N GLN A 401 -15.16 3.82 24.92
CA GLN A 401 -13.83 3.35 24.56
C GLN A 401 -13.61 3.35 23.05
N VAL A 402 -14.69 3.28 22.27
CA VAL A 402 -14.68 3.37 20.80
C VAL A 402 -15.77 4.35 20.37
N ILE A 403 -15.42 5.30 19.51
CA ILE A 403 -16.36 6.25 18.92
C ILE A 403 -16.30 6.08 17.41
N ASP A 404 -17.46 5.98 16.78
CA ASP A 404 -17.59 5.98 15.33
C ASP A 404 -18.45 7.19 14.90
N VAL A 405 -17.88 8.04 14.04
CA VAL A 405 -18.49 9.29 13.54
C VAL A 405 -18.19 9.46 12.07
N ASP A 406 -19.02 10.25 11.38
CA ASP A 406 -18.73 10.68 10.02
C ASP A 406 -17.36 11.38 9.92
N VAL A 407 -16.57 11.03 8.90
CA VAL A 407 -15.24 11.60 8.66
C VAL A 407 -15.25 13.13 8.57
N ASP A 408 -16.33 13.73 8.06
CA ASP A 408 -16.50 15.19 7.96
C ASP A 408 -16.73 15.86 9.32
N MET A 409 -17.12 15.10 10.34
CA MET A 409 -17.39 15.60 11.70
C MET A 409 -16.33 15.22 12.73
N ALA A 410 -15.31 14.44 12.34
CA ALA A 410 -14.24 14.03 13.24
C ALA A 410 -13.55 15.22 13.92
N SER A 411 -13.25 16.30 13.18
CA SER A 411 -12.66 17.52 13.75
C SER A 411 -13.59 18.20 14.77
N THR A 412 -14.90 18.23 14.50
CA THR A 412 -15.91 18.76 15.42
C THR A 412 -15.99 17.94 16.71
N LEU A 413 -16.00 16.60 16.60
CA LEU A 413 -15.94 15.70 17.76
C LEU A 413 -14.72 15.99 18.62
N LEU A 414 -13.53 16.08 18.00
CA LEU A 414 -12.28 16.31 18.72
C LEU A 414 -12.25 17.67 19.42
N ALA A 415 -12.75 18.72 18.76
CA ALA A 415 -12.88 20.04 19.35
C ALA A 415 -13.82 20.02 20.58
N GLN A 416 -14.97 19.37 20.46
CA GLN A 416 -15.93 19.27 21.56
C GLN A 416 -15.41 18.38 22.71
N ALA A 417 -14.67 17.31 22.40
CA ALA A 417 -14.00 16.49 23.41
C ALA A 417 -12.97 17.32 24.20
N ALA A 418 -12.15 18.11 23.51
CA ALA A 418 -11.20 19.01 24.16
C ALA A 418 -11.88 20.07 25.03
N GLU A 419 -12.99 20.65 24.56
CA GLU A 419 -13.78 21.65 25.29
C GLU A 419 -14.28 21.12 26.65
N ILE A 420 -14.73 19.86 26.70
CA ILE A 420 -15.23 19.23 27.93
C ILE A 420 -14.17 18.39 28.68
N GLY A 421 -12.89 18.55 28.31
CA GLY A 421 -11.76 17.94 29.03
C GLY A 421 -11.57 16.43 28.81
N ILE A 422 -12.11 15.88 27.72
CA ILE A 422 -11.92 14.47 27.34
C ILE A 422 -10.72 14.37 26.41
N ASN A 423 -9.70 13.65 26.88
CA ASN A 423 -8.48 13.44 26.12
C ASN A 423 -8.71 12.43 24.99
N ARG A 424 -8.25 12.75 23.77
CA ARG A 424 -8.31 11.87 22.60
C ARG A 424 -7.76 10.46 22.85
N SER A 425 -6.78 10.30 23.72
CA SER A 425 -6.21 8.98 24.09
C SER A 425 -7.17 8.07 24.87
N THR A 426 -8.31 8.58 25.32
CA THR A 426 -9.29 7.81 26.12
C THR A 426 -10.23 6.94 25.29
N PHE A 427 -10.27 7.14 23.97
CA PHE A 427 -11.09 6.35 23.05
C PHE A 427 -10.33 6.05 21.75
N LYS A 428 -10.80 5.03 21.03
CA LYS A 428 -10.45 4.78 19.63
C LYS A 428 -11.46 5.45 18.72
N LEU A 429 -11.00 6.08 17.65
CA LEU A 429 -11.83 6.83 16.72
C LEU A 429 -11.96 6.07 15.39
N ILE A 430 -13.17 5.65 15.07
CA ILE A 430 -13.53 5.14 13.75
C ILE A 430 -14.15 6.31 12.97
N CYS A 431 -13.82 6.39 11.68
CA CYS A 431 -14.37 7.39 10.78
C CYS A 431 -15.17 6.73 9.66
N TYR A 432 -16.46 7.03 9.63
CA TYR A 432 -17.40 6.58 8.62
C TYR A 432 -17.27 7.37 7.33
N PHE A 433 -17.36 6.65 6.21
CA PHE A 433 -17.83 7.14 4.93
C PHE A 433 -18.31 5.96 4.09
N SER A 434 -19.28 6.17 3.21
CA SER A 434 -19.70 5.12 2.29
C SER A 434 -18.59 4.80 1.29
N VAL A 435 -18.28 3.50 1.12
CA VAL A 435 -17.38 3.02 0.07
C VAL A 435 -18.13 2.51 -1.16
N GLY A 436 -19.42 2.20 -1.02
CA GLY A 436 -20.27 1.63 -2.08
C GLY A 436 -21.23 2.61 -2.74
N THR A 437 -21.44 3.79 -2.17
CA THR A 437 -22.41 4.77 -2.66
C THR A 437 -21.84 6.18 -2.78
N PHE A 438 -22.36 6.91 -3.74
CA PHE A 438 -22.19 8.34 -3.87
C PHE A 438 -23.19 9.07 -2.99
N GLU A 439 -22.66 9.92 -2.12
CA GLU A 439 -23.41 10.73 -1.15
C GLU A 439 -23.43 12.19 -1.62
N PRO A 440 -24.55 12.71 -2.17
CA PRO A 440 -24.59 14.05 -2.75
C PRO A 440 -24.21 15.18 -1.78
N PHE A 441 -24.53 15.02 -0.50
CA PHE A 441 -24.18 15.99 0.53
C PHE A 441 -22.67 16.11 0.79
N ARG A 442 -21.87 15.13 0.33
CA ARG A 442 -20.42 15.08 0.54
C ARG A 442 -19.61 15.78 -0.54
N VAL A 443 -20.23 16.18 -1.66
CA VAL A 443 -19.57 16.76 -2.84
C VAL A 443 -18.65 17.95 -2.49
N GLU A 444 -19.11 18.88 -1.66
CA GLU A 444 -18.31 20.06 -1.30
C GLU A 444 -17.12 19.69 -0.39
N ALA A 445 -17.27 18.70 0.47
CA ALA A 445 -16.19 18.22 1.31
C ALA A 445 -15.16 17.42 0.48
N ASP A 446 -15.63 16.57 -0.42
CA ASP A 446 -14.81 15.82 -1.39
C ASP A 446 -14.01 16.75 -2.30
N LYS A 447 -14.62 17.83 -2.80
CA LYS A 447 -13.93 18.85 -3.59
C LYS A 447 -12.77 19.49 -2.83
N LYS A 448 -12.95 19.78 -1.53
CA LYS A 448 -11.87 20.32 -0.67
C LYS A 448 -10.73 19.33 -0.45
N ARG A 449 -11.02 18.03 -0.56
CA ARG A 449 -10.01 16.96 -0.50
C ARG A 449 -9.29 16.71 -1.84
N GLY A 450 -9.71 17.38 -2.92
CA GLY A 450 -9.16 17.18 -4.27
C GLY A 450 -9.90 16.13 -5.10
N ILE A 451 -11.06 15.65 -4.66
CA ILE A 451 -11.89 14.70 -5.43
C ILE A 451 -12.76 15.49 -6.41
N SER A 452 -12.68 15.14 -7.71
CA SER A 452 -13.47 15.76 -8.76
C SER A 452 -14.40 14.75 -9.42
N TRP A 453 -15.64 14.67 -8.94
CA TRP A 453 -16.66 13.75 -9.46
C TRP A 453 -16.91 13.92 -10.97
N ALA A 454 -16.88 15.15 -11.47
CA ALA A 454 -17.02 15.42 -12.90
C ALA A 454 -15.82 14.90 -13.72
N ALA A 455 -14.59 15.01 -13.18
CA ALA A 455 -13.41 14.48 -13.85
C ALA A 455 -13.42 12.94 -13.86
N LEU A 456 -13.87 12.29 -12.78
CA LEU A 456 -14.03 10.84 -12.72
C LEU A 456 -15.04 10.35 -13.77
N GLU A 457 -16.22 10.97 -13.85
CA GLU A 457 -17.22 10.66 -14.88
C GLU A 457 -16.65 10.85 -16.29
N GLN A 458 -15.93 11.95 -16.53
CA GLN A 458 -15.29 12.21 -17.82
C GLN A 458 -14.24 11.16 -18.18
N GLN A 459 -13.39 10.75 -17.22
CA GLN A 459 -12.37 9.70 -17.41
C GLN A 459 -13.00 8.35 -17.77
N LEU A 460 -14.17 8.06 -17.22
CA LEU A 460 -14.93 6.84 -17.51
C LEU A 460 -15.73 6.90 -18.82
N GLY A 461 -15.74 8.06 -19.50
CA GLY A 461 -16.46 8.30 -20.74
C GLY A 461 -17.95 8.62 -20.56
N GLY A 462 -18.35 9.11 -19.38
CA GLY A 462 -19.72 9.50 -19.05
C GLY A 462 -20.14 10.85 -19.63
N SER A 463 -21.41 10.96 -20.03
CA SER A 463 -22.01 12.22 -20.52
C SER A 463 -23.36 12.56 -19.87
N ALA A 464 -23.89 11.70 -18.99
CA ALA A 464 -25.14 11.88 -18.24
C ALA A 464 -25.21 10.89 -17.05
N VAL A 465 -26.08 11.15 -16.06
CA VAL A 465 -26.34 10.27 -14.91
C VAL A 465 -27.59 9.41 -15.16
N PRO A 466 -27.59 8.10 -14.86
CA PRO A 466 -26.45 7.32 -14.37
C PRO A 466 -25.45 7.02 -15.50
N GLY A 467 -24.23 7.53 -15.30
CA GLY A 467 -23.10 7.35 -16.20
C GLY A 467 -22.36 6.04 -15.90
N PRO A 468 -21.17 5.84 -16.47
CA PRO A 468 -20.32 4.68 -16.14
C PRO A 468 -19.91 4.60 -14.66
N LEU A 469 -20.06 5.68 -13.86
CA LEU A 469 -19.72 5.72 -12.44
C LEU A 469 -20.82 5.21 -11.49
N TYR A 470 -22.09 5.26 -11.91
CA TYR A 470 -23.24 4.92 -11.05
C TYR A 470 -24.10 3.80 -11.67
N LEU A 471 -24.80 3.03 -10.83
CA LEU A 471 -25.75 2.00 -11.27
C LEU A 471 -27.19 2.49 -11.16
N SER A 472 -27.64 2.73 -9.94
CA SER A 472 -29.02 3.12 -9.62
C SER A 472 -29.07 3.92 -8.33
N TYR A 473 -30.16 4.64 -8.13
CA TYR A 473 -30.46 5.22 -6.82
C TYR A 473 -30.72 4.11 -5.80
N MET A 474 -30.41 4.38 -4.55
CA MET A 474 -30.81 3.51 -3.45
C MET A 474 -32.32 3.60 -3.23
N GLU A 475 -32.88 2.57 -2.61
CA GLU A 475 -34.28 2.59 -2.15
C GLU A 475 -34.43 3.52 -0.94
N PRO A 476 -35.66 4.05 -0.69
CA PRO A 476 -35.93 4.81 0.53
C PRO A 476 -35.48 4.06 1.79
N PRO A 477 -34.93 4.77 2.79
CA PRO A 477 -34.95 6.22 2.96
C PRO A 477 -33.78 7.00 2.32
N PHE A 478 -32.81 6.33 1.69
CA PHE A 478 -31.58 6.96 1.16
C PHE A 478 -31.67 7.26 -0.34
N SER A 479 -32.85 7.63 -0.82
CA SER A 479 -33.18 7.74 -2.26
C SER A 479 -32.36 8.76 -3.06
N GLU A 480 -31.63 9.64 -2.39
CA GLU A 480 -30.70 10.60 -2.95
C GLU A 480 -29.33 10.01 -3.29
N GLU A 481 -28.96 8.87 -2.70
CA GLU A 481 -27.67 8.21 -2.91
C GLU A 481 -27.70 7.30 -4.12
N LEU A 482 -26.53 7.12 -4.74
CA LEU A 482 -26.35 6.29 -5.93
C LEU A 482 -25.35 5.17 -5.65
N TRP A 483 -25.72 3.92 -5.96
CA TRP A 483 -24.77 2.81 -5.95
C TRP A 483 -23.66 3.03 -6.98
N PHE A 484 -22.41 2.85 -6.57
CA PHE A 484 -21.29 2.90 -7.49
C PHE A 484 -21.30 1.73 -8.47
N ALA A 485 -20.91 2.01 -9.70
CA ALA A 485 -20.71 1.04 -10.77
C ALA A 485 -19.42 0.23 -10.63
N ILE A 486 -19.29 -0.46 -9.49
CA ILE A 486 -18.19 -1.38 -9.24
C ILE A 486 -18.31 -2.68 -10.03
N ASP A 487 -19.20 -2.77 -11.02
CA ASP A 487 -19.22 -3.82 -12.04
C ASP A 487 -18.04 -3.68 -13.00
N ARG A 488 -17.59 -2.45 -13.27
CA ARG A 488 -16.45 -2.17 -14.16
C ARG A 488 -15.12 -2.08 -13.42
N ALA A 489 -14.06 -2.58 -14.06
CA ALA A 489 -12.71 -2.59 -13.48
C ALA A 489 -12.10 -1.18 -13.39
N ASP A 490 -12.33 -0.34 -14.40
CA ASP A 490 -11.88 1.06 -14.40
C ASP A 490 -12.57 1.88 -13.32
N THR A 491 -13.89 1.73 -13.15
CA THR A 491 -14.64 2.38 -12.07
C THR A 491 -14.12 1.96 -10.70
N ARG A 492 -13.92 0.66 -10.44
CA ARG A 492 -13.32 0.17 -9.17
C ARG A 492 -11.95 0.80 -8.94
N SER A 493 -11.08 0.80 -9.96
CA SER A 493 -9.73 1.36 -9.86
C SER A 493 -9.76 2.85 -9.50
N LEU A 494 -10.58 3.65 -10.18
CA LEU A 494 -10.69 5.09 -9.94
C LEU A 494 -11.31 5.41 -8.57
N LEU A 495 -12.34 4.66 -8.16
CA LEU A 495 -12.94 4.82 -6.84
C LEU A 495 -11.90 4.56 -5.74
N VAL A 496 -11.14 3.47 -5.83
CA VAL A 496 -10.07 3.20 -4.84
C VAL A 496 -9.02 4.30 -4.87
N SER A 497 -8.44 4.58 -6.04
CA SER A 497 -7.23 5.42 -6.13
C SER A 497 -7.49 6.91 -5.94
N GLN A 498 -8.63 7.44 -6.42
CA GLN A 498 -8.90 8.87 -6.41
C GLN A 498 -9.90 9.28 -5.32
N VAL A 499 -10.83 8.40 -4.91
CA VAL A 499 -11.87 8.73 -3.91
C VAL A 499 -11.53 8.13 -2.55
N MET A 500 -11.44 6.81 -2.45
CA MET A 500 -11.40 6.12 -1.15
C MET A 500 -10.07 6.32 -0.45
N ILE A 501 -8.93 6.22 -1.14
CA ILE A 501 -7.61 6.57 -0.55
C ILE A 501 -7.59 8.03 -0.09
N THR A 502 -8.20 8.95 -0.83
CA THR A 502 -8.27 10.38 -0.48
C THR A 502 -9.12 10.61 0.78
N ARG A 503 -10.26 9.92 0.91
CA ARG A 503 -11.08 9.92 2.13
C ARG A 503 -10.35 9.28 3.31
N MET A 504 -9.66 8.16 3.11
CA MET A 504 -8.83 7.50 4.13
C MET A 504 -7.69 8.40 4.61
N ARG A 505 -6.98 9.11 3.71
CA ARG A 505 -5.97 10.11 4.08
C ARG A 505 -6.57 11.24 4.92
N SER A 506 -7.79 11.68 4.60
CA SER A 506 -8.51 12.65 5.42
C SER A 506 -8.84 12.09 6.80
N ALA A 507 -9.19 10.80 6.90
CA ALA A 507 -9.39 10.13 8.17
C ALA A 507 -8.08 10.06 8.98
N VAL A 508 -6.94 9.70 8.38
CA VAL A 508 -5.62 9.74 9.03
C VAL A 508 -5.32 11.14 9.55
N ALA A 509 -5.53 12.18 8.72
CA ALA A 509 -5.28 13.56 9.09
C ALA A 509 -6.20 14.06 10.23
N ALA A 510 -7.44 13.57 10.27
CA ALA A 510 -8.38 13.80 11.36
C ALA A 510 -8.06 12.96 12.62
N GLY A 511 -7.04 12.10 12.55
CA GLY A 511 -6.58 11.27 13.65
C GLY A 511 -7.46 10.05 13.90
N CYS A 512 -8.11 9.48 12.90
CA CYS A 512 -8.89 8.26 13.04
C CYS A 512 -7.96 7.03 13.22
N ASP A 513 -8.34 6.09 14.08
CA ASP A 513 -7.69 4.78 14.27
C ASP A 513 -8.21 3.72 13.28
N GLY A 514 -9.38 3.95 12.69
CA GLY A 514 -9.99 3.04 11.72
C GLY A 514 -11.10 3.68 10.90
N ILE A 515 -11.64 2.90 9.97
CA ILE A 515 -12.71 3.31 9.05
C ILE A 515 -13.85 2.29 9.05
N GLU A 516 -15.08 2.81 9.03
CA GLU A 516 -16.30 2.04 8.77
C GLU A 516 -16.52 1.99 7.26
N MET A 517 -16.36 0.82 6.64
CA MET A 517 -16.59 0.64 5.21
C MET A 517 -18.06 0.31 4.95
N ASP A 518 -18.91 1.32 4.82
CA ASP A 518 -20.34 1.10 4.56
C ASP A 518 -20.66 0.82 3.08
N ASN A 519 -21.80 0.18 2.84
CA ASN A 519 -22.34 -0.15 1.52
C ASN A 519 -21.44 -1.12 0.74
N VAL A 520 -20.80 -2.06 1.44
CA VAL A 520 -19.98 -3.14 0.86
C VAL A 520 -20.80 -4.34 0.36
N ASP A 521 -22.08 -4.12 0.09
CA ASP A 521 -23.12 -5.08 -0.28
C ASP A 521 -23.91 -4.66 -1.54
N THR A 522 -23.27 -3.91 -2.45
CA THR A 522 -23.87 -3.51 -3.73
C THR A 522 -24.30 -4.72 -4.58
N TYR A 523 -23.63 -5.87 -4.44
CA TYR A 523 -24.01 -7.11 -5.14
C TYR A 523 -25.36 -7.69 -4.71
N ASP A 524 -25.81 -7.40 -3.49
CA ASP A 524 -27.09 -7.88 -2.97
C ASP A 524 -28.21 -6.88 -3.30
N ASN A 525 -27.88 -5.59 -3.30
CA ASN A 525 -28.83 -4.50 -3.59
C ASN A 525 -29.02 -4.24 -5.10
N VAL A 526 -27.97 -4.40 -5.90
CA VAL A 526 -27.98 -4.20 -7.37
C VAL A 526 -27.38 -5.44 -8.05
N PRO A 527 -27.99 -6.62 -7.93
CA PRO A 527 -27.46 -7.86 -8.49
C PRO A 527 -27.52 -7.85 -10.02
N VAL A 528 -26.64 -8.63 -10.64
CA VAL A 528 -26.68 -8.86 -12.09
C VAL A 528 -28.02 -9.51 -12.47
N THR A 529 -28.84 -8.79 -13.23
CA THR A 529 -30.07 -9.30 -13.82
C THR A 529 -29.94 -9.31 -15.34
N ALA A 530 -30.56 -10.28 -16.02
CA ALA A 530 -30.46 -10.41 -17.46
C ALA A 530 -30.88 -9.12 -18.17
N GLY A 531 -29.95 -8.53 -18.94
CA GLY A 531 -30.19 -7.29 -19.68
C GLY A 531 -29.99 -6.00 -18.89
N THR A 532 -29.57 -6.05 -17.62
CA THR A 532 -29.25 -4.85 -16.82
C THR A 532 -27.82 -4.94 -16.25
N ARG A 533 -27.26 -3.76 -15.92
CA ARG A 533 -26.00 -3.69 -15.16
C ARG A 533 -26.26 -4.04 -13.69
N GLY A 534 -25.25 -4.59 -13.03
CA GLY A 534 -25.29 -4.98 -11.62
C GLY A 534 -23.96 -5.55 -11.18
N VAL A 535 -23.80 -5.77 -9.88
CA VAL A 535 -22.55 -6.21 -9.25
C VAL A 535 -22.67 -7.68 -8.88
N THR A 536 -21.63 -8.45 -9.19
CA THR A 536 -21.46 -9.82 -8.70
C THR A 536 -20.71 -9.83 -7.38
N GLN A 537 -20.94 -10.86 -6.56
CA GLN A 537 -20.18 -11.07 -5.33
C GLN A 537 -18.66 -11.08 -5.55
N ALA A 538 -18.18 -11.60 -6.68
CA ALA A 538 -16.76 -11.61 -7.03
C ALA A 538 -16.21 -10.19 -7.31
N GLN A 539 -16.98 -9.33 -7.98
CA GLN A 539 -16.60 -7.93 -8.20
C GLN A 539 -16.58 -7.15 -6.88
N GLN A 540 -17.55 -7.38 -5.98
CA GLN A 540 -17.54 -6.79 -4.64
C GLN A 540 -16.30 -7.23 -3.85
N LEU A 541 -16.01 -8.54 -3.80
CA LEU A 541 -14.83 -9.06 -3.09
C LEU A 541 -13.53 -8.49 -3.65
N SER A 542 -13.42 -8.31 -4.97
CA SER A 542 -12.27 -7.65 -5.58
C SER A 542 -12.13 -6.18 -5.15
N TYR A 543 -13.24 -5.46 -5.01
CA TYR A 543 -13.23 -4.07 -4.55
C TYR A 543 -12.90 -3.99 -3.05
N ASN A 544 -13.53 -4.80 -2.23
CA ASN A 544 -13.31 -4.88 -0.78
C ASN A 544 -11.85 -5.24 -0.45
N ALA A 545 -11.23 -6.18 -1.19
CA ALA A 545 -9.81 -6.50 -1.02
C ALA A 545 -8.92 -5.28 -1.24
N ALA A 546 -9.15 -4.51 -2.32
CA ALA A 546 -8.38 -3.31 -2.61
C ALA A 546 -8.60 -2.20 -1.56
N LEU A 547 -9.82 -2.07 -1.03
CA LEU A 547 -10.11 -1.14 0.06
C LEU A 547 -9.39 -1.53 1.35
N LEU A 548 -9.38 -2.83 1.70
CA LEU A 548 -8.68 -3.34 2.87
C LEU A 548 -7.17 -3.10 2.76
N ASP A 549 -6.58 -3.42 1.61
CA ASP A 549 -5.16 -3.21 1.36
C ASP A 549 -4.81 -1.71 1.46
N ALA A 550 -5.66 -0.82 0.95
CA ALA A 550 -5.49 0.62 1.07
C ALA A 550 -5.61 1.12 2.53
N ALA A 551 -6.60 0.62 3.28
CA ALA A 551 -6.83 1.02 4.66
C ALA A 551 -5.70 0.56 5.58
N HIS A 552 -5.34 -0.73 5.51
CA HIS A 552 -4.23 -1.31 6.26
C HIS A 552 -2.92 -0.65 5.89
N GLY A 553 -2.77 -0.31 4.61
CA GLY A 553 -1.61 0.42 4.15
C GLY A 553 -1.45 1.74 4.90
N LEU A 554 -2.51 2.55 4.93
CA LEU A 554 -2.59 3.79 5.72
C LEU A 554 -2.66 3.59 7.24
N ARG A 555 -2.41 2.37 7.75
CA ARG A 555 -2.50 1.96 9.17
C ARG A 555 -3.87 2.18 9.81
N LEU A 556 -4.91 2.25 9.01
CA LEU A 556 -6.29 2.31 9.49
C LEU A 556 -6.80 0.89 9.73
N SER A 557 -7.41 0.69 10.89
CA SER A 557 -8.28 -0.47 11.13
C SER A 557 -9.49 -0.40 10.20
N ALA A 558 -9.96 -1.54 9.68
CA ALA A 558 -11.10 -1.58 8.76
C ALA A 558 -12.19 -2.53 9.26
N GLY A 559 -13.41 -2.02 9.33
CA GLY A 559 -14.60 -2.79 9.72
C GLY A 559 -15.41 -3.27 8.53
N LEU A 560 -15.87 -4.52 8.57
CA LEU A 560 -16.91 -5.00 7.65
C LEU A 560 -18.28 -4.58 8.19
N LYS A 561 -18.98 -3.75 7.43
CA LYS A 561 -20.37 -3.37 7.69
C LYS A 561 -21.32 -4.35 7.02
N ASN A 562 -22.20 -4.98 7.78
CA ASN A 562 -23.21 -5.94 7.28
C ASN A 562 -22.56 -7.05 6.41
N ALA A 563 -23.10 -7.32 5.20
CA ALA A 563 -22.57 -8.25 4.20
C ALA A 563 -22.13 -9.64 4.73
N LEU A 564 -22.96 -10.24 5.59
CA LEU A 564 -22.57 -11.38 6.43
C LEU A 564 -22.31 -12.65 5.60
N ASP A 565 -22.91 -12.77 4.41
CA ASP A 565 -22.67 -13.88 3.50
C ASP A 565 -21.25 -13.86 2.90
N LEU A 566 -20.56 -12.70 2.91
CA LEU A 566 -19.16 -12.60 2.52
C LEU A 566 -18.22 -13.26 3.54
N LEU A 567 -18.61 -13.38 4.82
CA LEU A 567 -17.74 -13.91 5.87
C LEU A 567 -17.29 -15.35 5.57
N GLY A 568 -18.10 -16.13 4.86
CA GLY A 568 -17.78 -17.50 4.44
C GLY A 568 -16.98 -17.60 3.14
N LYS A 569 -16.49 -16.48 2.60
CA LYS A 569 -15.83 -16.38 1.29
C LYS A 569 -14.34 -16.06 1.44
N ASN A 570 -13.63 -16.23 0.33
CA ASN A 570 -12.24 -15.83 0.16
C ASN A 570 -12.13 -14.77 -0.94
N PHE A 571 -11.14 -13.89 -0.79
CA PHE A 571 -10.68 -13.03 -1.86
C PHE A 571 -9.97 -13.85 -2.95
N ALA A 572 -9.76 -13.24 -4.12
CA ALA A 572 -9.15 -13.91 -5.27
C ALA A 572 -7.70 -14.39 -5.02
N ASP A 573 -7.00 -13.74 -4.08
CA ASP A 573 -5.65 -14.10 -3.64
C ASP A 573 -5.63 -15.23 -2.57
N GLY A 574 -6.80 -15.74 -2.17
CA GLY A 574 -6.95 -16.83 -1.22
C GLY A 574 -7.09 -16.40 0.24
N ARG A 575 -7.00 -15.10 0.56
CA ARG A 575 -7.24 -14.59 1.93
C ARG A 575 -8.72 -14.76 2.31
N ALA A 576 -8.98 -15.17 3.55
CA ALA A 576 -10.33 -15.38 4.03
C ALA A 576 -10.94 -14.07 4.53
N VAL A 577 -12.14 -13.72 4.07
CA VAL A 577 -12.81 -12.46 4.46
C VAL A 577 -12.93 -12.34 5.98
N ALA A 578 -13.28 -13.43 6.67
CA ALA A 578 -13.44 -13.48 8.12
C ALA A 578 -12.16 -13.18 8.94
N THR A 579 -10.97 -13.16 8.33
CA THR A 579 -9.70 -12.88 9.01
C THR A 579 -9.01 -11.59 8.57
N GLU A 580 -9.45 -10.97 7.48
CA GLU A 580 -8.83 -9.74 6.97
C GLU A 580 -9.42 -8.48 7.60
N TYR A 581 -10.73 -8.47 7.88
CA TYR A 581 -11.34 -7.35 8.60
C TYR A 581 -10.93 -7.35 10.08
N ASP A 582 -10.71 -6.15 10.63
CA ASP A 582 -10.20 -5.96 11.99
C ASP A 582 -11.31 -5.93 13.05
N TRP A 583 -12.54 -5.71 12.61
CA TRP A 583 -13.77 -5.74 13.40
C TRP A 583 -14.97 -5.76 12.46
N PHE A 584 -16.17 -5.84 13.05
CA PHE A 584 -17.42 -5.94 12.30
C PHE A 584 -18.42 -4.97 12.88
N LEU A 585 -19.23 -4.33 12.03
CA LEU A 585 -20.39 -3.55 12.46
C LEU A 585 -21.61 -4.14 11.78
N ASN A 586 -22.65 -4.36 12.58
CA ASN A 586 -23.88 -4.92 12.10
C ASN A 586 -25.06 -4.07 12.53
N GLU A 587 -25.95 -3.83 11.59
CA GLU A 587 -27.28 -3.33 11.87
C GLU A 587 -28.26 -4.49 11.83
N ARG A 588 -29.01 -4.67 12.92
CA ARG A 588 -30.23 -5.47 12.95
C ARG A 588 -30.05 -6.98 12.78
N CYS A 589 -28.88 -7.56 13.07
CA CYS A 589 -28.72 -9.01 12.96
C CYS A 589 -29.68 -9.77 13.86
N TRP A 590 -30.12 -9.14 14.96
CA TRP A 590 -31.11 -9.77 15.81
C TRP A 590 -32.48 -9.76 15.13
N GLU A 591 -32.93 -8.61 14.61
CA GLU A 591 -34.20 -8.47 13.89
C GLU A 591 -34.31 -9.43 12.69
N PHE A 592 -33.19 -9.67 12.00
CA PHE A 592 -33.10 -10.53 10.82
C PHE A 592 -32.66 -11.98 11.08
N ASP A 593 -32.44 -12.38 12.34
CA ASP A 593 -32.00 -13.74 12.72
C ASP A 593 -30.69 -14.20 12.07
N GLU A 594 -29.73 -13.28 11.94
CA GLU A 594 -28.47 -13.53 11.23
C GLU A 594 -27.21 -13.41 12.11
N CYS A 595 -27.35 -13.08 13.40
CA CYS A 595 -26.19 -12.91 14.29
C CYS A 595 -25.30 -14.17 14.41
N SER A 596 -25.87 -15.36 14.16
CA SER A 596 -25.13 -16.63 14.21
C SER A 596 -24.03 -16.75 13.13
N MET A 597 -24.13 -15.96 12.05
CA MET A 597 -23.14 -15.92 10.97
C MET A 597 -21.76 -15.46 11.44
N TYR A 598 -21.69 -14.51 12.39
CA TYR A 598 -20.43 -14.07 12.97
C TYR A 598 -19.70 -15.23 13.68
N GLY A 599 -20.41 -16.03 14.46
CA GLY A 599 -19.85 -17.19 15.17
C GLY A 599 -19.46 -18.34 14.27
N THR A 600 -20.23 -18.52 13.20
CA THR A 600 -20.01 -19.58 12.22
C THR A 600 -18.76 -19.32 11.40
N ASN A 601 -18.48 -18.07 11.05
CA ASN A 601 -17.40 -17.72 10.13
C ASN A 601 -16.17 -17.11 10.81
N ILE A 602 -16.34 -16.30 11.86
CA ILE A 602 -15.23 -15.65 12.56
C ILE A 602 -14.82 -16.49 13.76
N LYS A 603 -13.59 -16.98 13.73
CA LYS A 603 -13.04 -17.94 14.72
C LYS A 603 -12.01 -17.32 15.67
N TRP A 604 -12.08 -16.01 15.85
CA TRP A 604 -11.26 -15.24 16.78
C TRP A 604 -12.13 -14.24 17.56
N ASP A 605 -11.61 -13.68 18.64
CA ASP A 605 -12.34 -12.75 19.51
C ASP A 605 -12.42 -11.33 18.93
N ALA A 606 -12.98 -11.22 17.73
CA ALA A 606 -13.22 -9.93 17.10
C ALA A 606 -14.30 -9.15 17.84
N ALA A 607 -14.13 -7.83 17.95
CA ALA A 607 -15.25 -6.98 18.31
C ALA A 607 -16.26 -6.93 17.15
N VAL A 608 -17.52 -7.23 17.46
CA VAL A 608 -18.68 -7.02 16.59
C VAL A 608 -19.52 -5.92 17.23
N PHE A 609 -19.57 -4.76 16.62
CA PHE A 609 -20.40 -3.64 17.03
C PHE A 609 -21.82 -3.83 16.49
N GLY A 610 -22.74 -4.30 17.36
CA GLY A 610 -24.10 -4.63 16.98
C GLY A 610 -25.07 -3.50 17.29
N VAL A 611 -25.91 -3.12 16.34
CA VAL A 611 -26.87 -2.02 16.47
C VAL A 611 -28.28 -2.52 16.24
N GLU A 612 -29.19 -2.17 17.14
CA GLU A 612 -30.63 -2.36 16.97
C GLU A 612 -31.32 -1.00 17.00
N TYR A 613 -32.31 -0.83 16.12
CA TYR A 613 -33.01 0.44 15.95
C TYR A 613 -34.41 0.39 16.57
N CYS A 614 -34.68 1.31 17.49
CA CYS A 614 -36.00 1.42 18.11
C CYS A 614 -37.11 1.79 17.11
N ASP A 615 -36.77 2.59 16.11
CA ASP A 615 -37.67 3.20 15.13
C ASP A 615 -37.54 2.56 13.74
N ALA A 616 -36.79 1.46 13.59
CA ALA A 616 -36.55 0.80 12.31
C ALA A 616 -37.83 0.47 11.57
N ARG A 617 -38.88 -0.02 12.27
CA ARG A 617 -40.13 -0.39 11.61
C ARG A 617 -40.80 0.77 10.89
N GLN A 618 -40.70 1.97 11.45
CA GLN A 618 -41.29 3.17 10.84
C GLN A 618 -40.53 3.58 9.57
N ALA A 619 -39.21 3.40 9.55
CA ALA A 619 -38.35 3.79 8.44
C ALA A 619 -38.20 2.72 7.35
N PHE A 620 -38.10 1.45 7.75
CA PHE A 620 -37.68 0.33 6.89
C PHE A 620 -38.70 -0.83 6.80
N GLY A 621 -39.81 -0.77 7.53
CA GLY A 621 -40.79 -1.86 7.57
C GLY A 621 -40.43 -2.98 8.56
N ALA A 622 -41.19 -4.09 8.53
CA ALA A 622 -41.00 -5.19 9.48
C ALA A 622 -39.92 -6.16 9.01
N GLY A 623 -38.92 -6.44 9.85
CA GLY A 623 -37.96 -7.52 9.61
C GLY A 623 -38.49 -8.93 9.86
N ALA A 624 -37.64 -9.94 9.68
CA ALA A 624 -38.00 -11.37 9.68
C ALA A 624 -38.67 -11.85 10.98
N ARG A 625 -38.36 -11.22 12.11
CA ARG A 625 -38.95 -11.55 13.42
C ARG A 625 -40.26 -10.80 13.73
N ASN A 626 -40.78 -9.95 12.84
CA ASN A 626 -42.01 -9.17 13.05
C ASN A 626 -42.01 -8.41 14.39
N LEU A 627 -40.89 -7.79 14.76
CA LEU A 627 -40.74 -7.14 16.06
C LEU A 627 -41.67 -5.93 16.20
N ARG A 628 -42.27 -5.80 17.39
CA ARG A 628 -43.14 -4.68 17.79
C ARG A 628 -42.29 -3.40 17.96
N PRO A 629 -42.90 -2.19 17.96
CA PRO A 629 -42.20 -0.91 18.12
C PRO A 629 -41.60 -0.65 19.53
N GLU A 630 -41.26 -1.71 20.26
CA GLU A 630 -40.59 -1.62 21.57
C GLU A 630 -39.11 -1.95 21.34
N CYS A 631 -38.23 -1.03 21.73
CA CYS A 631 -36.78 -1.16 21.60
C CYS A 631 -36.27 -2.50 22.14
N VAL A 632 -35.43 -3.19 21.37
CA VAL A 632 -34.89 -4.50 21.74
C VAL A 632 -33.43 -4.37 22.15
N CYS A 633 -33.09 -4.88 23.33
CA CYS A 633 -31.72 -5.00 23.80
C CYS A 633 -31.28 -6.46 23.90
N PRO A 634 -30.48 -6.99 22.96
CA PRO A 634 -29.90 -8.32 23.10
C PRO A 634 -28.84 -8.31 24.21
N LEU A 635 -29.19 -8.77 25.41
CA LEU A 635 -28.19 -9.00 26.44
C LEU A 635 -27.48 -10.33 26.18
N THR A 636 -26.28 -10.29 25.62
CA THR A 636 -25.34 -11.40 25.75
C THR A 636 -23.91 -10.90 25.95
N TYR A 637 -23.32 -11.28 27.08
CA TYR A 637 -21.88 -11.48 27.28
C TYR A 637 -21.54 -12.93 26.96
N GLY A 638 -21.79 -13.40 25.74
CA GLY A 638 -21.77 -14.83 25.45
C GLY A 638 -21.32 -15.18 24.04
N PRO A 639 -20.61 -16.32 23.87
CA PRO A 639 -20.17 -16.80 22.58
C PRO A 639 -21.34 -16.92 21.62
N THR A 640 -21.10 -16.57 20.36
CA THR A 640 -22.06 -16.78 19.29
C THR A 640 -22.51 -18.26 19.23
N PRO A 641 -23.77 -18.54 18.86
CA PRO A 641 -24.31 -19.89 18.92
C PRO A 641 -23.66 -20.81 17.88
N GLY A 642 -23.17 -21.97 18.33
CA GLY A 642 -22.84 -23.09 17.44
C GLY A 642 -21.56 -23.85 17.75
N GLY A 643 -20.77 -23.45 18.75
CA GLY A 643 -19.51 -24.14 19.06
C GLY A 643 -19.38 -24.57 20.52
N GLY A 644 -18.79 -25.73 20.77
CA GLY A 644 -18.42 -26.18 22.13
C GLY A 644 -17.41 -25.26 22.82
N ALA A 645 -17.42 -25.25 24.15
CA ALA A 645 -16.50 -24.48 24.98
C ALA A 645 -15.02 -24.75 24.63
N ALA A 646 -14.19 -23.70 24.67
CA ALA A 646 -12.71 -23.66 24.61
C ALA A 646 -12.02 -22.98 23.40
N GLY A 647 -12.58 -21.90 22.82
CA GLY A 647 -11.85 -21.05 21.87
C GLY A 647 -12.31 -19.59 21.86
N SER A 648 -11.40 -18.66 21.53
CA SER A 648 -11.65 -17.23 21.33
C SER A 648 -12.72 -17.01 20.26
N ARG A 649 -13.84 -16.36 20.59
CA ARG A 649 -14.98 -16.11 19.69
C ARG A 649 -15.37 -14.65 19.67
N PRO A 650 -16.00 -14.15 18.60
CA PRO A 650 -16.36 -12.75 18.48
C PRO A 650 -17.27 -12.30 19.62
N THR A 651 -17.02 -11.08 20.10
CA THR A 651 -17.80 -10.44 21.15
C THR A 651 -18.74 -9.39 20.55
N LEU A 652 -20.06 -9.57 20.73
CA LEU A 652 -21.05 -8.58 20.32
C LEU A 652 -21.20 -7.47 21.35
N ASN A 653 -21.00 -6.23 20.91
CA ASN A 653 -21.09 -5.00 21.67
C ASN A 653 -22.35 -4.25 21.23
N TRP A 654 -23.43 -4.37 22.01
CA TRP A 654 -24.76 -3.92 21.60
C TRP A 654 -25.06 -2.46 21.94
N LEU A 655 -25.57 -1.73 20.95
CA LEU A 655 -26.03 -0.35 21.06
C LEU A 655 -27.46 -0.23 20.52
N ILE A 656 -28.38 0.33 21.30
CA ILE A 656 -29.66 0.80 20.77
C ILE A 656 -29.48 2.21 20.20
N LYS A 657 -29.98 2.42 18.98
CA LYS A 657 -29.92 3.68 18.26
C LYS A 657 -31.27 4.06 17.65
N ASN A 658 -31.36 5.32 17.21
CA ASN A 658 -32.35 5.74 16.22
C ASN A 658 -31.75 5.64 14.82
N VAL A 659 -32.59 5.50 13.79
CA VAL A 659 -32.15 5.38 12.39
C VAL A 659 -31.40 6.64 11.92
N ALA A 660 -31.74 7.82 12.46
CA ALA A 660 -31.07 9.08 12.10
C ALA A 660 -29.62 9.17 12.63
N LEU A 661 -29.22 8.28 13.55
CA LEU A 661 -27.89 8.25 14.17
C LEU A 661 -27.43 9.59 14.76
N ASN A 662 -28.38 10.41 15.25
CA ASN A 662 -28.12 11.81 15.66
C ASN A 662 -28.05 12.04 17.17
N ALA A 663 -28.24 11.00 17.98
CA ALA A 663 -28.34 11.09 19.43
C ALA A 663 -27.51 10.03 20.14
N VAL A 664 -27.31 10.17 21.45
CA VAL A 664 -26.61 9.18 22.28
C VAL A 664 -27.26 7.80 22.16
N GLY A 665 -26.46 6.78 21.88
CA GLY A 665 -26.92 5.39 21.89
C GLY A 665 -27.00 4.82 23.29
N LEU A 666 -27.92 3.89 23.51
CA LEU A 666 -28.05 3.19 24.80
C LEU A 666 -27.28 1.88 24.74
N ASP A 667 -26.20 1.78 25.51
CA ASP A 667 -25.50 0.51 25.72
C ASP A 667 -26.43 -0.44 26.47
N CYS A 668 -26.73 -1.59 25.86
CA CYS A 668 -27.70 -2.52 26.42
C CYS A 668 -27.31 -3.04 27.81
N ARG A 669 -26.01 -3.16 28.09
CA ARG A 669 -25.49 -3.63 29.38
C ARG A 669 -25.77 -2.63 30.49
N GLU A 670 -25.75 -1.34 30.17
CA GLU A 670 -26.06 -0.27 31.13
C GLU A 670 -27.55 -0.06 31.25
N TYR A 671 -28.27 -0.09 30.13
CA TYR A 671 -29.68 0.28 30.07
C TYR A 671 -30.54 -0.61 30.97
N CYS A 672 -30.34 -1.93 30.93
CA CYS A 672 -31.07 -2.86 31.80
C CYS A 672 -30.64 -2.86 33.27
N THR A 673 -29.60 -2.10 33.62
CA THR A 673 -29.18 -1.91 35.01
C THR A 673 -29.67 -0.58 35.60
N ARG A 674 -30.34 0.27 34.81
CA ARG A 674 -30.81 1.59 35.27
C ARG A 674 -32.00 1.45 36.24
N PRO A 675 -32.03 2.20 37.35
CA PRO A 675 -33.19 2.27 38.23
C PRO A 675 -34.45 2.71 37.48
N GLY A 676 -35.56 2.00 37.67
CA GLY A 676 -36.85 2.30 37.01
C GLY A 676 -37.01 1.72 35.60
N VAL A 677 -35.98 1.09 35.04
CA VAL A 677 -36.07 0.35 33.78
C VAL A 677 -36.51 -1.09 34.05
N ASN A 678 -37.73 -1.44 33.65
CA ASN A 678 -38.20 -2.83 33.67
C ASN A 678 -37.90 -3.49 32.35
N CYS A 679 -36.80 -4.20 32.36
CA CYS A 679 -36.38 -5.04 31.26
C CYS A 679 -37.21 -6.36 31.34
N THR A 680 -38.12 -6.63 30.38
CA THR A 680 -38.98 -7.85 30.36
C THR A 680 -38.83 -8.71 29.09
N ALA A 681 -38.72 -10.04 29.23
CA ALA A 681 -38.62 -10.92 28.06
C ALA A 681 -39.90 -10.87 27.20
N PRO A 682 -39.81 -10.73 25.85
CA PRO A 682 -40.98 -10.47 25.02
C PRO A 682 -42.00 -11.63 25.02
N ALA A 683 -43.29 -11.28 25.08
CA ALA A 683 -44.41 -12.23 24.98
C ALA A 683 -44.52 -12.80 23.56
N GLY A 684 -44.48 -14.14 23.43
CA GLY A 684 -44.37 -14.81 22.13
C GLY A 684 -42.93 -15.04 21.67
N GLY A 685 -41.93 -14.54 22.40
CA GLY A 685 -40.59 -15.11 22.36
C GLY A 685 -40.71 -16.58 22.71
N ASN A 686 -40.25 -17.47 21.83
CA ASN A 686 -40.43 -18.90 22.02
C ASN A 686 -39.53 -19.34 23.19
N VAL A 687 -40.07 -19.30 24.42
CA VAL A 687 -39.36 -19.67 25.65
C VAL A 687 -38.80 -21.09 25.56
N ASN A 688 -39.36 -21.93 24.69
CA ASN A 688 -38.86 -23.27 24.40
C ASN A 688 -37.53 -23.31 23.61
N LEU A 689 -37.10 -22.22 22.97
CA LEU A 689 -35.73 -22.06 22.44
C LEU A 689 -34.73 -21.72 23.57
N CYS A 690 -35.18 -21.07 24.64
CA CYS A 690 -34.37 -20.85 25.85
C CYS A 690 -34.22 -22.11 26.72
N VAL A 691 -35.07 -23.14 26.52
CA VAL A 691 -35.16 -24.34 27.39
C VAL A 691 -34.61 -25.61 26.74
N ARG A 692 -34.25 -25.60 25.44
CA ARG A 692 -33.48 -26.72 24.86
C ARG A 692 -32.00 -26.56 25.20
N ASN A 693 -31.56 -27.29 26.22
CA ASN A 693 -30.17 -27.61 26.57
C ASN A 693 -29.30 -27.87 25.32
N THR A 694 -28.81 -26.79 24.71
CA THR A 694 -27.78 -26.78 23.68
C THR A 694 -26.78 -25.72 24.11
N PRO A 695 -25.46 -25.89 23.86
CA PRO A 695 -24.39 -25.28 24.67
C PRO A 695 -24.19 -23.76 24.50
N ASN A 696 -25.19 -23.04 23.99
CA ASN A 696 -25.04 -21.75 23.35
C ASN A 696 -25.94 -20.64 23.90
N ASN A 697 -26.57 -20.83 25.07
CA ASN A 697 -27.28 -19.82 25.89
C ASN A 697 -27.51 -18.45 25.23
N LEU A 698 -28.45 -18.39 24.28
CA LEU A 698 -28.99 -17.12 23.81
C LEU A 698 -30.25 -16.77 24.60
N CYS A 699 -30.37 -15.48 24.90
CA CYS A 699 -31.52 -14.73 25.46
C CYS A 699 -31.65 -14.64 27.01
N PRO A 700 -32.04 -13.45 27.54
CA PRO A 700 -33.20 -12.70 27.05
C PRO A 700 -32.97 -11.23 26.69
N LEU A 701 -33.61 -10.87 25.58
CA LEU A 701 -34.04 -9.53 25.24
C LEU A 701 -34.91 -8.96 26.35
N TYR A 702 -34.97 -7.65 26.39
CA TYR A 702 -35.88 -6.94 27.24
C TYR A 702 -36.68 -5.92 26.44
N ASN A 703 -38.01 -6.05 26.41
CA ASN A 703 -38.89 -4.93 26.11
C ASN A 703 -38.63 -3.88 27.18
N VAL A 704 -38.42 -2.65 26.76
CA VAL A 704 -38.19 -1.57 27.69
C VAL A 704 -39.33 -0.58 27.65
N THR A 705 -40.10 -0.57 28.73
CA THR A 705 -41.07 0.47 29.02
C THR A 705 -40.44 1.42 30.03
N ALA A 706 -40.32 2.70 29.70
CA ALA A 706 -40.13 3.72 30.73
C ALA A 706 -41.40 3.79 31.59
N ALA A 707 -41.24 3.87 32.91
CA ALA A 707 -42.34 4.18 33.82
C ALA A 707 -42.79 5.64 33.68
#